data_AF-A0A836BT83-F1
#
_entry.id   AF-A0A836BT83-F1
#
_cell.length_a   1.000
_cell.length_b   1.000
_cell.length_c   1.000
_cell.angle_alpha   90.00
_cell.angle_beta   90.00
_cell.angle_gamma   90.00
#
_symmetry.space_group_name_H-M   'P 1'
#
loop_
_entity.id
_entity.type
_entity.pdbx_description
1 polymer ?
#
loop_
_entity_poly.entity_id
_entity_poly.type
_entity_poly.pdbx_seq_one_letter_code
_entity_poly.pdbx_strand_id
1 'polypeptide(L)'
;MSIAEAPTSLAETLVLLGDPKHLQREKGLKALSALLETGNAGPDATDHAAVEAGIEDLLAGAVWERKLGGLMGAKAYVVLAAPGAAFTERLRLAAMALLEDGEVRVRLAVGEVLKALAQRQGLAVYEACAPGVLDSITRSFDRTDDEGEEGEGDGGGEGRPAPMVPFTTESPACPGSPQPEPQEPLDPEAAPRPPPPQGVAQQAGGQPGGGQQQGAQPASPTGGDAGGSLVAALLQSSYRKVRVGRGELRHDTEGWKCLETSMRALQGLVEGVGPSIASRLDEPTRELLYRAVHHTNRFVRETAHLVLASVCCALRGPALQAAAGRVAELLADGMGDNWSQVRYAACVCTRSLLSWVGEEATRADAEAAAEAQAAAAGSAAAPDAEGAGAEEGEGMAQAGAGPGPQALPGAVEALLPVLLPPMCLNRYYVAEGVRRYAQGTWEAVFGRDGGGRAAVARHVGAVVRHYTAQARANNHAVREASCACIAELLEKVDRRAVSPHVPSLLAVLVLAMKDSSWPVRDAACTAAGRAVLAYPTEFRPLAPQVIPLWMDHLSDNIPALRANSAAALAKAVKAYGDEVIPLLAGALADMLPAARRQPAEASKYTGLTNETVFGVAAQKARDNDPEVHTDQLLFSCGSLLARFSTSSLIKSDGCMDHGFTRDREPWEVSDGAVHLMRELAGVAPRAVSEEHMELLVELATMRSFPAATRLREGLWHSLPAIGKGIGKPRLKRHLSALLGPIAQDMRCGNPLAEAAAGAAAAELRAWVGPNVFAGYVPPGTESVLAAGGAQELVLPRPPPLAGILRPFAAPTAGAPVLGLGAPGLGMGMSPPGVSGGAPAV
;
A
#
# COMPACT_ATOMS: atom_id res chain seq x y z
N MET A 1 -2.43 -30.36 22.26
CA MET A 1 -1.37 -31.01 23.05
C MET A 1 -0.40 -29.94 23.48
N SER A 2 -0.18 -29.77 24.79
CA SER A 2 0.87 -28.87 25.31
C SER A 2 2.13 -29.71 25.50
N ILE A 3 3.19 -29.39 24.75
CA ILE A 3 4.54 -29.85 25.07
C ILE A 3 5.20 -28.67 25.79
N ALA A 4 5.42 -28.82 27.09
CA ALA A 4 6.39 -28.00 27.77
C ALA A 4 7.77 -28.43 27.26
N GLU A 5 8.37 -27.63 26.35
CA GLU A 5 9.80 -27.78 26.03
C GLU A 5 10.59 -27.61 27.34
N ALA A 6 11.60 -28.47 27.55
CA ALA A 6 12.43 -28.43 28.75
C ALA A 6 13.16 -27.06 28.87
N PRO A 7 13.51 -26.59 30.08
CA PRO A 7 14.27 -25.35 30.24
C PRO A 7 15.59 -25.45 29.49
N THR A 8 15.69 -24.72 28.37
CA THR A 8 16.90 -24.65 27.54
C THR A 8 18.03 -24.02 28.34
N SER A 9 19.18 -24.69 28.43
CA SER A 9 20.35 -24.13 29.11
C SER A 9 20.88 -22.89 28.39
N LEU A 10 21.66 -22.05 29.10
CA LEU A 10 22.31 -20.89 28.48
C LEU A 10 23.23 -21.31 27.31
N ALA A 11 23.94 -22.44 27.45
CA ALA A 11 24.81 -22.96 26.39
C ALA A 11 24.03 -23.35 25.13
N GLU A 12 22.93 -24.10 25.26
CA GLU A 12 22.06 -24.45 24.13
C GLU A 12 21.40 -23.19 23.51
N THR A 13 21.05 -22.23 24.36
CA THR A 13 20.48 -20.93 23.93
C THR A 13 21.45 -20.13 23.06
N LEU A 14 22.72 -20.06 23.45
CA LEU A 14 23.79 -19.40 22.68
C LEU A 14 24.07 -20.12 21.35
N VAL A 15 24.03 -21.45 21.33
CA VAL A 15 24.12 -22.24 20.09
C VAL A 15 22.96 -21.92 19.15
N LEU A 16 21.72 -21.87 19.66
CA LEU A 16 20.53 -21.51 18.86
C LEU A 16 20.61 -20.08 18.32
N LEU A 17 21.10 -19.12 19.11
CA LEU A 17 21.32 -17.73 18.66
C LEU A 17 22.33 -17.64 17.51
N GLY A 18 23.37 -18.48 17.51
CA GLY A 18 24.38 -18.54 16.43
C GLY A 18 24.01 -19.41 15.23
N ASP A 19 22.84 -20.07 15.22
CA ASP A 19 22.47 -21.04 14.19
C ASP A 19 22.22 -20.38 12.82
N PRO A 20 22.59 -21.00 11.69
CA PRO A 20 22.35 -20.44 10.36
C PRO A 20 20.87 -20.23 10.00
N LYS A 21 19.93 -20.99 10.58
CA LYS A 21 18.49 -20.92 10.31
C LYS A 21 17.83 -19.83 11.17
N HIS A 22 17.15 -18.90 10.50
CA HIS A 22 16.40 -17.82 11.14
C HIS A 22 15.49 -18.29 12.28
N LEU A 23 14.71 -19.36 12.04
CA LEU A 23 13.79 -19.92 13.04
C LEU A 23 14.48 -20.42 14.32
N GLN A 24 15.72 -20.91 14.21
CA GLN A 24 16.48 -21.35 15.38
C GLN A 24 17.04 -20.15 16.16
N ARG A 25 17.48 -19.09 15.48
CA ARG A 25 17.86 -17.83 16.14
C ARG A 25 16.69 -17.17 16.86
N GLU A 26 15.49 -17.20 16.29
CA GLU A 26 14.27 -16.75 16.98
C GLU A 26 13.93 -17.61 18.22
N LYS A 27 14.13 -18.93 18.16
CA LYS A 27 14.00 -19.80 19.34
C LYS A 27 15.03 -19.46 20.41
N GLY A 28 16.29 -19.29 20.03
CA GLY A 28 17.38 -18.86 20.92
C GLY A 28 17.10 -17.50 21.58
N LEU A 29 16.60 -16.53 20.81
CA LEU A 29 16.22 -15.22 21.34
C LEU A 29 15.08 -15.33 22.37
N LYS A 30 14.04 -16.13 22.10
CA LYS A 30 12.94 -16.38 23.05
C LYS A 30 13.43 -17.08 24.32
N ALA A 31 14.32 -18.07 24.20
CA ALA A 31 14.91 -18.77 25.33
C ALA A 31 15.77 -17.82 26.19
N LEU A 32 16.63 -17.00 25.57
CA LEU A 32 17.44 -16.01 26.29
C LEU A 32 16.55 -14.99 27.03
N SER A 33 15.53 -14.44 26.37
CA SER A 33 14.61 -13.50 27.02
C SER A 33 13.92 -14.12 28.23
N ALA A 34 13.41 -15.35 28.11
CA ALA A 34 12.78 -16.06 29.22
C ALA A 34 13.75 -16.29 30.40
N LEU A 35 14.99 -16.72 30.12
CA LEU A 35 16.02 -16.89 31.15
C LEU A 35 16.27 -15.57 31.92
N LEU A 36 16.43 -14.46 31.20
CA LEU A 36 16.66 -13.14 31.79
C LEU A 36 15.46 -12.62 32.59
N GLU A 37 14.24 -12.85 32.13
CA GLU A 37 13.01 -12.47 32.84
C GLU A 37 12.83 -13.27 34.14
N THR A 38 13.22 -14.55 34.16
CA THR A 38 13.12 -15.41 35.36
C THR A 38 14.23 -15.23 36.40
N GLY A 39 15.40 -14.71 36.01
CA GLY A 39 16.65 -14.81 36.79
C GLY A 39 16.81 -13.91 38.01
N ASN A 40 15.86 -13.03 38.33
CA ASN A 40 16.09 -11.85 39.17
C ASN A 40 15.93 -12.01 40.70
N ALA A 41 15.63 -13.20 41.25
CA ALA A 41 15.43 -13.37 42.70
C ALA A 41 15.61 -14.80 43.29
N GLY A 42 16.33 -15.70 42.64
CA GLY A 42 16.41 -17.13 43.04
C GLY A 42 17.82 -17.71 43.18
N PRO A 43 17.97 -18.94 43.71
CA PRO A 43 19.25 -19.66 43.73
C PRO A 43 19.75 -20.05 42.33
N ASP A 44 18.85 -20.09 41.33
CA ASP A 44 19.16 -20.25 39.90
C ASP A 44 19.29 -18.87 39.21
N ALA A 45 19.97 -17.92 39.85
CA ALA A 45 20.19 -16.58 39.28
C ALA A 45 20.98 -16.67 37.96
N THR A 46 20.62 -15.84 36.97
CA THR A 46 21.30 -15.86 35.67
C THR A 46 22.79 -15.48 35.83
N ASP A 47 23.69 -16.31 35.32
CA ASP A 47 25.11 -15.96 35.25
C ASP A 47 25.33 -14.88 34.17
N HIS A 48 25.25 -13.63 34.62
CA HIS A 48 25.47 -12.44 33.80
C HIS A 48 26.84 -12.44 33.10
N ALA A 49 27.89 -12.96 33.76
CA ALA A 49 29.22 -13.02 33.15
C ALA A 49 29.28 -14.05 32.01
N ALA A 50 28.62 -15.20 32.18
CA ALA A 50 28.49 -16.20 31.11
C ALA A 50 27.63 -15.70 29.94
N VAL A 51 26.57 -14.91 30.20
CA VAL A 51 25.77 -14.28 29.15
C VAL A 51 26.60 -13.26 28.37
N GLU A 52 27.33 -12.39 29.07
CA GLU A 52 28.20 -11.37 28.46
C GLU A 52 29.30 -12.01 27.59
N ALA A 53 30.01 -13.01 28.12
CA ALA A 53 31.04 -13.74 27.38
C ALA A 53 30.48 -14.51 26.16
N GLY A 54 29.29 -15.12 26.29
CA GLY A 54 28.62 -15.82 25.19
C GLY A 54 28.17 -14.89 24.06
N ILE A 55 27.73 -13.67 24.40
CA ILE A 55 27.40 -12.63 23.42
C ILE A 55 28.67 -12.14 22.71
N GLU A 56 29.78 -11.94 23.43
CA GLU A 56 31.06 -11.55 22.84
C GLU A 56 31.62 -12.63 21.89
N ASP A 57 31.52 -13.92 22.23
CA ASP A 57 31.88 -15.05 21.35
C ASP A 57 31.02 -15.11 20.07
N LEU A 58 29.72 -14.82 20.17
CA LEU A 58 28.83 -14.73 19.00
C LEU A 58 29.22 -13.55 18.10
N LEU A 59 29.50 -12.37 18.67
CA LEU A 59 29.95 -11.18 17.94
C LEU A 59 31.30 -11.39 17.26
N ALA A 60 32.25 -12.06 17.92
CA ALA A 60 33.56 -12.44 17.35
C ALA A 60 33.45 -13.46 16.19
N GLY A 61 32.27 -14.03 15.94
CA GLY A 61 32.05 -15.03 14.90
C GLY A 61 32.36 -14.52 13.48
N ALA A 62 33.13 -15.30 12.73
CA ALA A 62 33.49 -14.98 11.34
C ALA A 62 32.30 -15.00 10.34
N VAL A 63 31.16 -15.59 10.72
CA VAL A 63 29.96 -15.71 9.89
C VAL A 63 28.86 -14.74 10.36
N TRP A 64 28.13 -14.15 9.42
CA TRP A 64 27.15 -13.09 9.69
C TRP A 64 25.99 -13.57 10.57
N GLU A 65 25.66 -14.86 10.54
CA GLU A 65 24.60 -15.45 11.36
C GLU A 65 24.94 -15.42 12.85
N ARG A 66 26.21 -15.64 13.20
CA ARG A 66 26.70 -15.52 14.58
C ARG A 66 26.75 -14.06 15.03
N LYS A 67 27.26 -13.15 14.20
CA LYS A 67 27.23 -11.71 14.47
C LYS A 67 25.80 -11.20 14.72
N LEU A 68 24.87 -11.58 13.85
CA LEU A 68 23.45 -11.24 14.00
C LEU A 68 22.85 -11.84 15.28
N GLY A 69 23.14 -13.11 15.58
CA GLY A 69 22.75 -13.76 16.83
C GLY A 69 23.27 -13.03 18.07
N GLY A 70 24.54 -12.62 18.04
CA GLY A 70 25.19 -11.82 19.07
C GLY A 70 24.50 -10.48 19.26
N LEU A 71 24.21 -9.73 18.19
CA LEU A 71 23.49 -8.45 18.27
C LEU A 71 22.04 -8.62 18.76
N MET A 72 21.33 -9.67 18.33
CA MET A 72 19.98 -10.00 18.81
C MET A 72 19.99 -10.30 20.32
N GLY A 73 20.93 -11.14 20.78
CA GLY A 73 21.09 -11.48 22.19
C GLY A 73 21.54 -10.27 23.03
N ALA A 74 22.48 -9.47 22.51
CA ALA A 74 22.94 -8.23 23.13
C ALA A 74 21.80 -7.24 23.35
N LYS A 75 20.94 -7.02 22.35
CA LYS A 75 19.75 -6.17 22.49
C LYS A 75 18.83 -6.68 23.61
N ALA A 76 18.50 -7.97 23.62
CA ALA A 76 17.63 -8.54 24.65
C ALA A 76 18.25 -8.42 26.05
N TYR A 77 19.53 -8.69 26.18
CA TYR A 77 20.29 -8.56 27.43
C TYR A 77 20.33 -7.11 27.93
N VAL A 78 20.63 -6.15 27.06
CA VAL A 78 20.60 -4.72 27.39
C VAL A 78 19.21 -4.26 27.82
N VAL A 79 18.13 -4.75 27.20
CA VAL A 79 16.76 -4.37 27.57
C VAL A 79 16.28 -5.01 28.87
N LEU A 80 16.54 -6.30 29.09
CA LEU A 80 15.94 -7.09 30.17
C LEU A 80 16.79 -7.17 31.45
N ALA A 81 18.09 -6.92 31.36
CA ALA A 81 19.04 -7.09 32.47
C ALA A 81 19.69 -5.77 32.94
N ALA A 82 20.67 -5.89 33.84
CA ALA A 82 21.56 -4.81 34.27
C ALA A 82 23.02 -5.12 33.83
N PRO A 83 23.34 -5.02 32.53
CA PRO A 83 24.69 -5.30 32.02
C PRO A 83 25.75 -4.40 32.68
N GLY A 84 26.96 -4.94 32.87
CA GLY A 84 28.07 -4.19 33.43
C GLY A 84 28.52 -3.04 32.51
N ALA A 85 28.94 -1.90 33.08
CA ALA A 85 29.39 -0.73 32.31
C ALA A 85 30.49 -1.08 31.28
N ALA A 86 31.48 -1.88 31.71
CA ALA A 86 32.56 -2.35 30.85
C ALA A 86 32.07 -3.21 29.66
N PHE A 87 31.05 -4.05 29.86
CA PHE A 87 30.43 -4.80 28.75
C PHE A 87 29.66 -3.87 27.83
N THR A 88 28.87 -2.92 28.36
CA THR A 88 28.12 -1.99 27.50
C THR A 88 29.02 -1.13 26.62
N GLU A 89 30.22 -0.75 27.09
CA GLU A 89 31.19 -0.01 26.28
C GLU A 89 31.84 -0.91 25.21
N ARG A 90 32.23 -2.15 25.53
CA ARG A 90 32.72 -3.11 24.52
C ARG A 90 31.65 -3.41 23.47
N LEU A 91 30.39 -3.55 23.88
CA LEU A 91 29.25 -3.73 22.98
C LEU A 91 29.00 -2.51 22.10
N ARG A 92 29.12 -1.27 22.62
CA ARG A 92 29.04 -0.04 21.83
C ARG A 92 30.12 0.00 20.74
N LEU A 93 31.36 -0.31 21.10
CA LEU A 93 32.50 -0.36 20.17
C LEU A 93 32.32 -1.47 19.12
N ALA A 94 31.88 -2.66 19.52
CA ALA A 94 31.58 -3.78 18.61
C ALA A 94 30.44 -3.43 17.63
N ALA A 95 29.38 -2.76 18.10
CA ALA A 95 28.28 -2.29 17.26
C ALA A 95 28.77 -1.26 16.22
N MET A 96 29.62 -0.30 16.63
CA MET A 96 30.22 0.66 15.70
C MET A 96 31.16 0.00 14.68
N ALA A 97 31.94 -1.02 15.07
CA ALA A 97 32.78 -1.79 14.14
C ALA A 97 31.97 -2.63 13.12
N LEU A 98 30.70 -2.91 13.41
CA LEU A 98 29.75 -3.62 12.53
C LEU A 98 28.83 -2.68 11.74
N LEU A 99 28.93 -1.36 11.90
CA LEU A 99 28.08 -0.36 11.23
C LEU A 99 28.11 -0.49 9.69
N GLU A 100 29.26 -0.82 9.13
CA GLU A 100 29.48 -1.00 7.69
C GLU A 100 29.73 -2.47 7.29
N ASP A 101 29.35 -3.46 8.13
CA ASP A 101 29.49 -4.90 7.82
C ASP A 101 28.79 -5.27 6.51
N GLY A 102 29.36 -6.20 5.73
CA GLY A 102 28.83 -6.57 4.41
C GLY A 102 27.36 -7.04 4.41
N GLU A 103 26.88 -7.66 5.50
CA GLU A 103 25.52 -8.18 5.62
C GLU A 103 24.52 -7.11 6.13
N VAL A 104 23.49 -6.83 5.32
CA VAL A 104 22.44 -5.84 5.62
C VAL A 104 21.76 -6.10 6.97
N ARG A 105 21.46 -7.37 7.28
CA ARG A 105 20.78 -7.77 8.52
C ARG A 105 21.64 -7.49 9.77
N VAL A 106 22.96 -7.60 9.67
CA VAL A 106 23.90 -7.24 10.74
C VAL A 106 23.87 -5.72 10.95
N ARG A 107 23.99 -4.93 9.88
CA ARG A 107 23.92 -3.45 9.96
C ARG A 107 22.59 -2.92 10.50
N LEU A 108 21.46 -3.56 10.17
CA LEU A 108 20.16 -3.22 10.77
C LEU A 108 20.11 -3.53 12.27
N ALA A 109 20.66 -4.67 12.70
CA ALA A 109 20.72 -5.06 14.11
C ALA A 109 21.65 -4.14 14.95
N VAL A 110 22.69 -3.55 14.34
CA VAL A 110 23.52 -2.50 14.98
C VAL A 110 22.66 -1.33 15.45
N GLY A 111 21.76 -0.82 14.61
CA GLY A 111 20.88 0.30 14.99
C GLY A 111 19.96 -0.02 16.17
N GLU A 112 19.47 -1.25 16.25
CA GLU A 112 18.65 -1.73 17.36
C GLU A 112 19.42 -1.90 18.68
N VAL A 113 20.71 -2.28 18.61
CA VAL A 113 21.61 -2.33 19.78
C VAL A 113 21.98 -0.92 20.24
N LEU A 114 22.35 -0.02 19.32
CA LEU A 114 22.64 1.38 19.62
C LEU A 114 21.43 2.09 20.25
N LYS A 115 20.22 1.80 19.78
CA LYS A 115 18.96 2.23 20.42
C LYS A 115 18.84 1.75 21.86
N ALA A 116 19.01 0.45 22.11
CA ALA A 116 18.91 -0.12 23.45
C ALA A 116 19.95 0.46 24.43
N LEU A 117 21.18 0.72 23.96
CA LEU A 117 22.22 1.39 24.75
C LEU A 117 21.85 2.85 25.04
N ALA A 118 21.40 3.60 24.04
CA ALA A 118 20.95 4.99 24.18
C ALA A 118 19.72 5.13 25.12
N GLN A 119 18.81 4.16 25.14
CA GLN A 119 17.67 4.14 26.09
C GLN A 119 18.12 4.04 27.56
N ARG A 120 19.28 3.44 27.83
CA ARG A 120 19.80 3.28 29.20
C ARG A 120 20.76 4.38 29.63
N GLN A 121 21.63 4.82 28.71
CA GLN A 121 22.74 5.72 28.99
C GLN A 121 22.50 7.15 28.46
N GLY A 122 21.39 7.35 27.75
CA GLY A 122 20.97 8.66 27.24
C GLY A 122 21.97 9.27 26.27
N LEU A 123 22.15 10.59 26.41
CA LEU A 123 22.88 11.43 25.45
C LEU A 123 24.34 11.01 25.25
N ALA A 124 24.98 10.41 26.25
CA ALA A 124 26.38 9.99 26.18
C ALA A 124 26.66 9.00 25.03
N VAL A 125 25.75 8.04 24.79
CA VAL A 125 25.88 7.07 23.69
C VAL A 125 25.68 7.75 22.34
N TYR A 126 24.78 8.74 22.25
CA TYR A 126 24.64 9.53 21.03
C TYR A 126 25.93 10.32 20.76
N GLU A 127 26.46 11.05 21.75
CA GLU A 127 27.68 11.86 21.57
C GLU A 127 28.91 11.02 21.21
N ALA A 128 29.03 9.80 21.75
CA ALA A 128 30.12 8.88 21.45
C ALA A 128 29.99 8.12 20.12
N CYS A 129 28.80 8.06 19.51
CA CYS A 129 28.55 7.27 18.27
C CYS A 129 28.15 8.13 17.06
N ALA A 130 27.43 9.24 17.27
CA ALA A 130 26.89 10.07 16.19
C ALA A 130 27.94 10.59 15.21
N PRO A 131 29.16 11.02 15.61
CA PRO A 131 30.19 11.45 14.66
C PRO A 131 30.52 10.37 13.62
N GLY A 132 30.72 9.12 14.05
CA GLY A 132 31.01 7.99 13.15
C GLY A 132 29.82 7.59 12.28
N VAL A 133 28.60 7.67 12.83
CA VAL A 133 27.37 7.39 12.04
C VAL A 133 27.13 8.47 10.98
N LEU A 134 27.30 9.74 11.32
CA LEU A 134 27.13 10.88 10.40
C LEU A 134 28.23 10.91 9.32
N ASP A 135 29.47 10.55 9.67
CA ASP A 135 30.54 10.34 8.69
C ASP A 135 30.20 9.19 7.72
N SER A 136 29.74 8.04 8.23
CA SER A 136 29.30 6.89 7.41
C SER A 136 28.18 7.28 6.43
N ILE A 137 27.18 8.05 6.90
CA ILE A 137 26.11 8.61 6.06
C ILE A 137 26.70 9.56 5.00
N THR A 138 27.60 10.47 5.39
CA THR A 138 28.16 11.49 4.49
C THR A 138 29.05 10.88 3.41
N ARG A 139 29.98 9.98 3.77
CA ARG A 139 30.84 9.23 2.83
C ARG A 139 30.05 8.33 1.89
N SER A 140 28.88 7.84 2.32
CA SER A 140 28.03 6.96 1.52
C SER A 140 26.93 7.69 0.76
N PHE A 141 26.79 9.00 0.94
CA PHE A 141 25.69 9.78 0.36
C PHE A 141 25.69 9.70 -1.16
N ASP A 142 26.85 9.98 -1.75
CA ASP A 142 27.07 9.96 -3.20
C ASP A 142 27.83 8.69 -3.63
N ARG A 143 27.68 8.33 -4.91
CA ARG A 143 28.50 7.33 -5.61
C ARG A 143 29.15 8.04 -6.79
N THR A 144 30.47 8.01 -6.90
CA THR A 144 31.16 8.34 -8.15
C THR A 144 31.15 7.11 -9.04
N ASP A 145 30.83 7.28 -10.33
CA ASP A 145 30.69 6.16 -11.27
C ASP A 145 32.02 5.38 -11.45
N ASP A 146 33.16 6.04 -11.22
CA ASP A 146 34.52 5.48 -11.28
C ASP A 146 34.83 4.43 -10.19
N GLU A 147 34.05 4.32 -9.10
CA GLU A 147 34.25 3.30 -8.04
C GLU A 147 34.13 1.85 -8.57
N GLY A 148 33.69 1.65 -9.82
CA GLY A 148 33.62 0.36 -10.51
C GLY A 148 34.70 0.10 -11.57
N GLU A 149 35.59 1.05 -11.90
CA GLU A 149 36.48 0.94 -13.07
C GLU A 149 37.99 0.89 -12.76
N GLU A 150 38.41 1.07 -11.50
CA GLU A 150 39.82 0.92 -11.12
C GLU A 150 40.30 -0.55 -11.10
N GLY A 151 40.74 -1.01 -12.28
CA GLY A 151 41.98 -1.78 -12.42
C GLY A 151 41.95 -3.29 -12.19
N GLU A 152 41.62 -4.05 -13.24
CA GLU A 152 42.16 -5.40 -13.43
C GLU A 152 42.49 -5.62 -14.92
N GLY A 153 43.74 -5.30 -15.28
CA GLY A 153 44.35 -5.81 -16.52
C GLY A 153 44.72 -7.28 -16.33
N ASP A 154 44.44 -8.10 -17.34
CA ASP A 154 44.67 -9.54 -17.33
C ASP A 154 46.11 -9.90 -16.93
N GLY A 155 46.27 -10.60 -15.79
CA GLY A 155 47.57 -10.91 -15.20
C GLY A 155 47.46 -11.48 -13.79
N GLY A 156 47.35 -12.80 -13.67
CA GLY A 156 47.27 -13.48 -12.37
C GLY A 156 48.52 -13.25 -11.50
N GLY A 157 48.34 -12.61 -10.35
CA GLY A 157 49.37 -12.37 -9.34
C GLY A 157 48.75 -12.05 -7.98
N GLU A 158 49.40 -12.46 -6.90
CA GLU A 158 48.89 -12.33 -5.53
C GLU A 158 48.65 -10.86 -5.16
N GLY A 159 47.43 -10.54 -4.73
CA GLY A 159 47.04 -9.17 -4.37
C GLY A 159 47.82 -8.66 -3.17
N ARG A 160 48.73 -7.71 -3.38
CA ARG A 160 49.31 -6.90 -2.30
C ARG A 160 48.21 -6.04 -1.67
N PRO A 161 48.09 -6.00 -0.32
CA PRO A 161 47.22 -5.03 0.32
C PRO A 161 47.76 -3.61 0.08
N ALA A 162 46.85 -2.67 -0.17
CA ALA A 162 47.16 -1.25 -0.15
C ALA A 162 47.67 -0.85 1.25
N PRO A 163 48.53 0.18 1.37
CA PRO A 163 49.09 0.57 2.67
C PRO A 163 47.97 1.02 3.61
N MET A 164 47.87 0.38 4.79
CA MET A 164 46.98 0.86 5.84
C MET A 164 47.45 2.23 6.31
N VAL A 165 46.57 3.23 6.20
CA VAL A 165 46.70 4.46 6.98
C VAL A 165 46.37 4.09 8.44
N PRO A 166 47.17 4.49 9.44
CA PRO A 166 46.88 4.16 10.83
C PRO A 166 45.57 4.80 11.28
N PHE A 167 44.58 3.99 11.64
CA PHE A 167 43.32 4.47 12.20
C PHE A 167 43.49 4.62 13.71
N THR A 168 43.61 5.85 14.21
CA THR A 168 43.53 6.12 15.65
C THR A 168 42.08 5.96 16.11
N THR A 169 41.87 5.20 17.19
CA THR A 169 40.53 4.98 17.76
C THR A 169 40.09 6.19 18.58
N GLU A 170 39.82 7.30 17.90
CA GLU A 170 39.42 8.59 18.50
C GLU A 170 37.89 8.74 18.67
N SER A 171 37.20 7.64 18.99
CA SER A 171 35.84 7.74 19.53
C SER A 171 35.94 8.06 21.03
N PRO A 172 35.51 9.23 21.51
CA PRO A 172 35.57 9.55 22.93
C PRO A 172 34.74 8.53 23.73
N ALA A 173 35.32 8.04 24.82
CA ALA A 173 34.65 7.09 25.69
C ALA A 173 33.49 7.75 26.45
N CYS A 174 32.42 7.00 26.71
CA CYS A 174 31.30 7.49 27.52
C CYS A 174 31.78 7.92 28.94
N PRO A 175 31.16 8.96 29.56
CA PRO A 175 31.45 9.32 30.94
C PRO A 175 31.22 8.13 31.89
N GLY A 176 32.26 7.71 32.60
CA GLY A 176 32.24 6.54 33.48
C GLY A 176 32.85 5.25 32.89
N SER A 177 33.29 5.26 31.62
CA SER A 177 34.08 4.15 31.06
C SER A 177 35.42 3.99 31.83
N PRO A 178 35.92 2.76 32.05
CA PRO A 178 37.23 2.52 32.62
C PRO A 178 38.33 3.16 31.76
N GLN A 179 39.21 3.96 32.36
CA GLN A 179 40.35 4.53 31.64
C GLN A 179 41.51 3.51 31.56
N PRO A 180 42.21 3.40 30.42
CA PRO A 180 43.44 2.62 30.35
C PRO A 180 44.55 3.29 31.17
N GLU A 181 45.35 2.51 31.89
CA GLU A 181 46.50 3.03 32.64
C GLU A 181 47.59 3.56 31.68
N PRO A 182 48.27 4.67 32.01
CA PRO A 182 49.28 5.26 31.14
C PRO A 182 50.55 4.38 31.07
N GLN A 183 50.91 3.95 29.86
CA GLN A 183 52.15 3.21 29.59
C GLN A 183 53.36 4.16 29.53
N GLU A 184 54.48 3.75 30.15
CA GLU A 184 55.75 4.48 30.07
C GLU A 184 56.40 4.38 28.67
N PRO A 185 57.13 5.42 28.21
CA PRO A 185 57.72 5.44 26.87
C PRO A 185 58.98 4.56 26.75
N LEU A 186 59.11 3.83 25.64
CA LEU A 186 60.26 2.99 25.30
C LEU A 186 61.23 3.68 24.33
N ASP A 187 62.54 3.47 24.53
CA ASP A 187 63.63 4.12 23.78
C ASP A 187 63.73 3.71 22.29
N PRO A 188 64.08 4.63 21.37
CA PRO A 188 63.99 4.41 19.93
C PRO A 188 65.34 4.11 19.23
N GLU A 189 66.07 3.04 19.58
CA GLU A 189 67.31 2.69 18.85
C GLU A 189 67.64 1.19 18.71
N ALA A 190 66.85 0.44 17.93
CA ALA A 190 67.25 -0.87 17.40
C ALA A 190 66.46 -1.31 16.14
N ALA A 191 66.97 -1.01 14.94
CA ALA A 191 66.42 -1.52 13.67
C ALA A 191 67.52 -1.94 12.67
N PRO A 192 67.65 -3.23 12.31
CA PRO A 192 68.62 -3.68 11.30
C PRO A 192 68.09 -3.54 9.86
N ARG A 193 68.99 -3.27 8.91
CA ARG A 193 68.70 -3.06 7.47
C ARG A 193 68.73 -4.39 6.67
N PRO A 194 68.04 -4.49 5.51
CA PRO A 194 68.02 -5.70 4.69
C PRO A 194 69.16 -5.77 3.65
N PRO A 195 69.54 -6.98 3.17
CA PRO A 195 70.47 -7.19 2.05
C PRO A 195 69.76 -7.32 0.66
N PRO A 196 70.48 -7.20 -0.47
CA PRO A 196 69.91 -7.13 -1.83
C PRO A 196 69.81 -8.49 -2.57
N PRO A 197 69.10 -8.58 -3.73
CA PRO A 197 68.68 -9.85 -4.34
C PRO A 197 69.41 -10.26 -5.64
N GLN A 198 69.71 -11.56 -5.78
CA GLN A 198 70.00 -12.34 -7.00
C GLN A 198 69.70 -13.83 -6.68
N GLY A 199 69.34 -14.77 -7.57
CA GLY A 199 69.03 -14.75 -9.00
C GLY A 199 68.85 -16.20 -9.53
N VAL A 200 67.79 -16.43 -10.32
CA VAL A 200 67.50 -17.56 -11.27
C VAL A 200 68.34 -18.87 -11.22
N ALA A 201 67.69 -20.04 -11.05
CA ALA A 201 67.67 -21.16 -12.05
C ALA A 201 67.31 -22.59 -11.52
N GLN A 202 66.47 -23.28 -12.31
CA GLN A 202 66.49 -24.71 -12.70
C GLN A 202 66.38 -25.89 -11.68
N GLN A 203 65.25 -26.60 -11.86
CA GLN A 203 65.09 -28.05 -12.12
C GLN A 203 65.41 -29.16 -11.09
N ALA A 204 64.42 -30.07 -11.05
CA ALA A 204 64.51 -31.53 -10.95
C ALA A 204 64.63 -32.23 -9.58
N GLY A 205 63.61 -33.06 -9.29
CA GLY A 205 63.82 -34.43 -8.82
C GLY A 205 63.29 -34.79 -7.43
N GLY A 206 62.47 -35.85 -7.36
CA GLY A 206 62.46 -36.76 -6.20
C GLY A 206 61.36 -36.59 -5.13
N GLN A 207 60.20 -37.19 -5.37
CA GLN A 207 59.53 -38.01 -4.33
C GLN A 207 60.24 -39.38 -4.23
N PRO A 208 59.95 -40.27 -3.23
CA PRO A 208 59.03 -40.16 -2.09
C PRO A 208 59.68 -40.57 -0.73
N GLY A 209 58.91 -40.58 0.37
CA GLY A 209 59.28 -41.38 1.55
C GLY A 209 58.61 -40.94 2.86
N GLY A 210 57.75 -41.79 3.42
CA GLY A 210 56.94 -41.47 4.60
C GLY A 210 57.68 -41.37 5.93
N GLY A 211 57.01 -40.74 6.91
CA GLY A 211 57.47 -40.61 8.29
C GLY A 211 56.26 -40.32 9.18
N GLN A 212 56.03 -41.20 10.16
CA GLN A 212 54.86 -41.18 11.03
C GLN A 212 55.13 -40.41 12.35
N GLN A 213 54.02 -40.03 13.00
CA GLN A 213 53.83 -39.90 14.47
C GLN A 213 54.13 -38.58 15.23
N GLN A 214 53.10 -38.23 16.02
CA GLN A 214 53.11 -37.70 17.40
C GLN A 214 53.49 -36.22 17.66
N GLY A 215 52.47 -35.37 17.70
CA GLY A 215 51.81 -35.02 18.98
C GLY A 215 52.57 -34.19 20.01
N ALA A 216 52.19 -32.90 20.14
CA ALA A 216 52.33 -32.10 21.35
C ALA A 216 51.13 -31.15 21.49
N GLN A 217 50.63 -30.98 22.72
CA GLN A 217 49.54 -30.05 23.05
C GLN A 217 50.03 -28.60 23.07
N PRO A 218 49.24 -27.60 22.65
CA PRO A 218 49.49 -26.21 23.01
C PRO A 218 48.95 -25.92 24.43
N ALA A 219 49.77 -25.27 25.25
CA ALA A 219 49.35 -24.77 26.56
C ALA A 219 48.44 -23.54 26.42
N SER A 220 47.54 -23.35 27.41
CA SER A 220 46.65 -22.19 27.49
C SER A 220 47.43 -20.89 27.75
N PRO A 221 47.14 -19.79 27.05
CA PRO A 221 47.56 -18.46 27.49
C PRO A 221 46.56 -17.92 28.54
N THR A 222 47.11 -17.44 29.65
CA THR A 222 46.38 -16.72 30.69
C THR A 222 45.93 -15.34 30.22
N GLY A 223 44.83 -14.83 30.78
CA GLY A 223 44.18 -13.61 30.33
C GLY A 223 44.97 -12.32 30.54
N GLY A 224 44.65 -11.34 29.69
CA GLY A 224 45.16 -9.97 29.67
C GLY A 224 44.76 -9.34 28.34
N ASP A 225 44.17 -8.14 28.39
CA ASP A 225 43.86 -7.29 27.23
C ASP A 225 42.77 -7.79 26.22
N ALA A 226 41.58 -8.13 26.73
CA ALA A 226 40.44 -8.55 25.90
C ALA A 226 39.77 -7.40 25.09
N GLY A 227 39.96 -6.14 25.51
CA GLY A 227 39.23 -4.98 24.95
C GLY A 227 39.61 -4.66 23.49
N GLY A 228 40.90 -4.66 23.18
CA GLY A 228 41.38 -4.45 21.80
C GLY A 228 41.11 -5.64 20.88
N SER A 229 41.07 -6.86 21.43
CA SER A 229 40.98 -8.12 20.67
C SER A 229 39.67 -8.25 19.88
N LEU A 230 38.52 -8.00 20.52
CA LEU A 230 37.21 -8.15 19.86
C LEU A 230 37.02 -7.15 18.70
N VAL A 231 37.37 -5.88 18.93
CA VAL A 231 37.23 -4.83 17.90
C VAL A 231 38.18 -5.10 16.73
N ALA A 232 39.43 -5.52 16.99
CA ALA A 232 40.37 -5.87 15.95
C ALA A 232 39.90 -7.08 15.10
N ALA A 233 39.37 -8.13 15.75
CA ALA A 233 38.83 -9.30 15.06
C ALA A 233 37.62 -8.95 14.17
N LEU A 234 36.73 -8.08 14.65
CA LEU A 234 35.59 -7.58 13.88
C LEU A 234 36.05 -6.83 12.63
N LEU A 235 36.94 -5.85 12.76
CA LEU A 235 37.43 -5.03 11.64
C LEU A 235 38.08 -5.87 10.53
N GLN A 236 38.84 -6.92 10.88
CA GLN A 236 39.45 -7.83 9.92
C GLN A 236 38.41 -8.63 9.11
N SER A 237 37.24 -8.90 9.69
CA SER A 237 36.18 -9.71 9.06
C SER A 237 35.26 -8.93 8.12
N SER A 238 35.16 -7.60 8.27
CA SER A 238 34.16 -6.77 7.60
C SER A 238 34.47 -6.44 6.13
N TYR A 239 35.72 -6.61 5.68
CA TYR A 239 36.15 -6.24 4.32
C TYR A 239 35.96 -7.37 3.29
N ARG A 240 34.79 -7.42 2.66
CA ARG A 240 34.57 -8.10 1.36
C ARG A 240 33.87 -7.18 0.36
N LYS A 241 34.61 -6.69 -0.65
CA LYS A 241 34.02 -5.99 -1.81
C LYS A 241 33.14 -6.96 -2.60
N VAL A 242 31.83 -6.72 -2.61
CA VAL A 242 30.87 -7.42 -3.48
C VAL A 242 30.87 -6.77 -4.86
N ARG A 243 30.98 -7.55 -5.94
CA ARG A 243 30.90 -7.06 -7.32
C ARG A 243 29.44 -6.73 -7.63
N VAL A 244 29.17 -5.52 -8.13
CA VAL A 244 27.81 -4.98 -8.30
C VAL A 244 27.48 -4.84 -9.80
N GLY A 245 26.19 -4.82 -10.17
CA GLY A 245 25.73 -4.68 -11.56
C GLY A 245 26.01 -3.31 -12.21
N ARG A 246 25.56 -3.08 -13.44
CA ARG A 246 25.69 -1.79 -14.18
C ARG A 246 24.32 -1.24 -14.59
N GLY A 247 24.16 0.09 -14.62
CA GLY A 247 23.01 0.81 -15.22
C GLY A 247 22.11 1.58 -14.24
N GLU A 248 21.33 2.57 -14.70
CA GLU A 248 20.54 3.49 -13.86
C GLU A 248 19.55 2.80 -12.91
N LEU A 249 18.89 1.72 -13.35
CA LEU A 249 17.95 0.94 -12.51
C LEU A 249 18.61 0.34 -11.26
N ARG A 250 19.93 0.11 -11.28
CA ARG A 250 20.74 -0.29 -10.12
C ARG A 250 20.64 0.75 -8.99
N HIS A 251 20.67 2.03 -9.36
CA HIS A 251 20.79 3.14 -8.43
C HIS A 251 19.48 3.43 -7.68
N ASP A 252 18.31 3.16 -8.28
CA ASP A 252 17.01 3.33 -7.62
C ASP A 252 16.47 2.04 -6.98
N THR A 253 17.03 0.86 -7.29
CA THR A 253 16.42 -0.43 -6.89
C THR A 253 17.32 -1.43 -6.13
N GLU A 254 18.62 -1.18 -5.98
CA GLU A 254 19.52 -1.93 -5.10
C GLU A 254 19.83 -1.18 -3.78
N GLY A 255 20.46 -1.85 -2.81
CA GLY A 255 20.94 -1.22 -1.58
C GLY A 255 22.07 -0.20 -1.82
N TRP A 256 21.99 0.96 -1.18
CA TRP A 256 22.96 2.05 -1.36
C TRP A 256 24.13 1.98 -0.36
N LYS A 257 25.12 1.10 -0.62
CA LYS A 257 26.26 0.85 0.29
C LYS A 257 25.72 0.51 1.70
N CYS A 258 26.14 1.22 2.74
CA CYS A 258 25.57 1.19 4.08
C CYS A 258 24.63 2.37 4.39
N LEU A 259 24.42 3.33 3.47
CA LEU A 259 23.73 4.61 3.73
C LEU A 259 22.39 4.45 4.45
N GLU A 260 21.50 3.63 3.89
CA GLU A 260 20.19 3.36 4.49
C GLU A 260 20.32 2.79 5.91
N THR A 261 21.21 1.82 6.11
CA THR A 261 21.43 1.17 7.40
C THR A 261 22.12 2.09 8.42
N SER A 262 23.02 2.97 7.99
CA SER A 262 23.63 4.01 8.85
C SER A 262 22.59 5.07 9.25
N MET A 263 21.66 5.41 8.35
CA MET A 263 20.50 6.23 8.70
C MET A 263 19.56 5.52 9.70
N ARG A 264 19.38 4.20 9.61
CA ARG A 264 18.67 3.41 10.65
C ARG A 264 19.43 3.37 11.97
N ALA A 265 20.75 3.35 11.97
CA ALA A 265 21.55 3.47 13.18
C ALA A 265 21.36 4.86 13.84
N LEU A 266 21.35 5.94 13.06
CA LEU A 266 21.01 7.28 13.54
C LEU A 266 19.57 7.34 14.08
N GLN A 267 18.59 6.77 13.37
CA GLN A 267 17.21 6.66 13.85
C GLN A 267 17.14 5.94 15.20
N GLY A 268 17.86 4.83 15.36
CA GLY A 268 17.95 4.08 16.61
C GLY A 268 18.50 4.91 17.77
N LEU A 269 19.59 5.65 17.55
CA LEU A 269 20.14 6.57 18.55
C LEU A 269 19.14 7.68 18.92
N VAL A 270 18.46 8.29 17.94
CA VAL A 270 17.47 9.36 18.16
C VAL A 270 16.28 8.87 18.98
N GLU A 271 15.71 7.72 18.61
CA GLU A 271 14.60 7.10 19.34
C GLU A 271 15.02 6.58 20.72
N GLY A 272 16.30 6.23 20.88
CA GLY A 272 16.82 5.74 22.15
C GLY A 272 17.00 6.85 23.18
N VAL A 273 17.59 7.99 22.79
CA VAL A 273 17.74 9.16 23.67
C VAL A 273 16.41 9.85 23.95
N GLY A 274 15.49 9.89 22.98
CA GLY A 274 14.21 10.58 23.10
C GLY A 274 14.36 12.11 23.13
N PRO A 275 13.39 12.85 23.72
CA PRO A 275 13.31 14.32 23.57
C PRO A 275 14.52 15.13 24.02
N SER A 276 15.38 14.60 24.91
CA SER A 276 16.59 15.29 25.38
C SER A 276 17.64 15.51 24.27
N ILE A 277 17.55 14.77 23.16
CA ILE A 277 18.42 14.92 21.99
C ILE A 277 18.17 16.21 21.18
N ALA A 278 17.06 16.92 21.41
CA ALA A 278 16.62 18.02 20.55
C ALA A 278 17.71 19.10 20.30
N SER A 279 18.58 19.34 21.29
CA SER A 279 19.71 20.28 21.18
C SER A 279 20.90 19.81 20.32
N ARG A 280 20.96 18.50 19.98
CA ARG A 280 21.97 17.90 19.11
C ARG A 280 21.48 17.67 17.68
N LEU A 281 20.16 17.70 17.46
CA LEU A 281 19.55 17.65 16.13
C LEU A 281 19.57 19.06 15.49
N ASP A 282 20.77 19.59 15.29
CA ASP A 282 21.03 20.93 14.78
C ASP A 282 20.69 21.08 13.28
N GLU A 283 20.80 22.31 12.75
CA GLU A 283 20.45 22.60 11.35
C GLU A 283 21.31 21.79 10.34
N PRO A 284 22.65 21.68 10.47
CA PRO A 284 23.45 20.78 9.63
C PRO A 284 22.97 19.33 9.62
N THR A 285 22.64 18.77 10.80
CA THR A 285 22.14 17.39 10.92
C THR A 285 20.78 17.24 10.26
N ARG A 286 19.89 18.22 10.41
CA ARG A 286 18.58 18.24 9.76
C ARG A 286 18.69 18.34 8.24
N GLU A 287 19.53 19.23 7.72
CA GLU A 287 19.69 19.43 6.28
C GLU A 287 20.28 18.20 5.58
N LEU A 288 21.18 17.45 6.22
CA LEU A 288 21.65 16.16 5.71
C LEU A 288 20.49 15.15 5.53
N LEU A 289 19.55 15.11 6.49
CA LEU A 289 18.35 14.27 6.41
C LEU A 289 17.33 14.79 5.40
N TYR A 290 17.18 16.11 5.27
CA TYR A 290 16.31 16.73 4.27
C TYR A 290 16.80 16.45 2.84
N ARG A 291 18.12 16.49 2.60
CA ARG A 291 18.72 16.03 1.33
C ARG A 291 18.42 14.55 1.06
N ALA A 292 18.44 13.69 2.08
CA ALA A 292 18.17 12.26 1.92
C ALA A 292 16.73 11.95 1.47
N VAL A 293 15.75 12.80 1.81
CA VAL A 293 14.37 12.70 1.31
C VAL A 293 14.29 12.81 -0.21
N HIS A 294 15.22 13.52 -0.85
CA HIS A 294 15.29 13.67 -2.31
C HIS A 294 16.40 12.82 -2.97
N HIS A 295 16.96 11.85 -2.24
CA HIS A 295 18.04 10.99 -2.74
C HIS A 295 17.60 10.16 -3.97
N THR A 296 18.51 9.84 -4.88
CA THR A 296 18.19 9.11 -6.11
C THR A 296 17.68 7.68 -5.86
N ASN A 297 18.00 7.08 -4.71
CA ASN A 297 17.61 5.72 -4.33
C ASN A 297 16.32 5.68 -3.49
N ARG A 298 15.32 4.91 -3.93
CA ARG A 298 14.02 4.78 -3.23
C ARG A 298 14.12 4.32 -1.78
N PHE A 299 15.03 3.42 -1.43
CA PHE A 299 15.15 2.88 -0.07
C PHE A 299 15.74 3.91 0.88
N VAL A 300 16.68 4.72 0.37
CA VAL A 300 17.20 5.89 1.10
C VAL A 300 16.08 6.91 1.34
N ARG A 301 15.24 7.22 0.33
CA ARG A 301 14.08 8.12 0.52
C ARG A 301 13.04 7.58 1.50
N GLU A 302 12.70 6.30 1.40
CA GLU A 302 11.79 5.61 2.34
C GLU A 302 12.32 5.70 3.78
N THR A 303 13.57 5.31 3.98
CA THR A 303 14.22 5.40 5.29
C THR A 303 14.37 6.84 5.76
N ALA A 304 14.64 7.82 4.89
CA ALA A 304 14.71 9.23 5.24
C ALA A 304 13.39 9.76 5.82
N HIS A 305 12.24 9.42 5.23
CA HIS A 305 10.94 9.77 5.82
C HIS A 305 10.67 9.10 7.17
N LEU A 306 11.15 7.88 7.37
CA LEU A 306 11.02 7.17 8.64
C LEU A 306 11.94 7.75 9.72
N VAL A 307 13.17 8.15 9.38
CA VAL A 307 14.08 8.88 10.28
C VAL A 307 13.50 10.27 10.60
N LEU A 308 12.94 10.96 9.59
CA LEU A 308 12.30 12.26 9.75
C LEU A 308 11.11 12.22 10.72
N ALA A 309 10.33 11.14 10.72
CA ALA A 309 9.27 10.92 11.71
C ALA A 309 9.83 10.83 13.14
N SER A 310 10.93 10.12 13.34
CA SER A 310 11.59 9.99 14.65
C SER A 310 12.25 11.29 15.11
N VAL A 311 12.87 12.04 14.19
CA VAL A 311 13.37 13.40 14.43
C VAL A 311 12.23 14.34 14.82
N CYS A 312 11.11 14.33 14.12
CA CYS A 312 9.95 15.13 14.50
C CYS A 312 9.38 14.73 15.88
N CYS A 313 9.44 13.44 16.24
CA CYS A 313 9.05 12.95 17.56
C CYS A 313 9.98 13.47 18.67
N ALA A 314 11.29 13.54 18.39
CA ALA A 314 12.29 14.05 19.31
C ALA A 314 12.25 15.59 19.47
N LEU A 315 11.79 16.31 18.44
CA LEU A 315 11.70 17.77 18.42
C LEU A 315 10.36 18.34 18.94
N ARG A 316 9.43 17.50 19.43
CA ARG A 316 8.09 17.94 19.89
C ARG A 316 8.14 19.17 20.80
N GLY A 317 7.17 20.05 20.61
CA GLY A 317 7.12 21.37 21.24
C GLY A 317 7.55 22.49 20.29
N PRO A 318 8.09 23.60 20.80
CA PRO A 318 8.43 24.78 19.98
C PRO A 318 9.42 24.51 18.84
N ALA A 319 10.36 23.57 19.03
CA ALA A 319 11.33 23.21 17.99
C ALA A 319 10.67 22.54 16.77
N LEU A 320 9.72 21.62 16.99
CA LEU A 320 8.92 21.04 15.93
C LEU A 320 8.03 22.08 15.26
N GLN A 321 7.39 22.98 16.02
CA GLN A 321 6.57 24.05 15.45
C GLN A 321 7.39 24.95 14.51
N ALA A 322 8.61 25.34 14.90
CA ALA A 322 9.51 26.14 14.06
C ALA A 322 9.91 25.40 12.76
N ALA A 323 10.13 24.08 12.82
CA ALA A 323 10.50 23.26 11.66
C ALA A 323 9.28 22.80 10.81
N ALA A 324 8.06 22.86 11.35
CA ALA A 324 6.88 22.17 10.80
C ALA A 324 6.55 22.59 9.35
N GLY A 325 6.71 23.87 9.01
CA GLY A 325 6.49 24.35 7.65
C GLY A 325 7.43 23.71 6.63
N ARG A 326 8.74 23.68 6.94
CA ARG A 326 9.76 23.04 6.07
C ARG A 326 9.59 21.53 5.98
N VAL A 327 9.27 20.88 7.10
CA VAL A 327 8.96 19.44 7.12
C VAL A 327 7.70 19.15 6.29
N ALA A 328 6.68 20.01 6.33
CA ALA A 328 5.46 19.83 5.54
C ALA A 328 5.71 19.87 4.02
N GLU A 329 6.63 20.71 3.54
CA GLU A 329 7.08 20.71 2.12
C GLU A 329 7.69 19.36 1.74
N LEU A 330 8.69 18.89 2.51
CA LEU A 330 9.38 17.61 2.27
C LEU A 330 8.41 16.41 2.30
N LEU A 331 7.39 16.46 3.17
CA LEU A 331 6.37 15.42 3.25
C LEU A 331 5.34 15.50 2.13
N ALA A 332 5.03 16.69 1.60
CA ALA A 332 4.19 16.82 0.41
C ALA A 332 4.87 16.22 -0.83
N ASP A 333 6.17 16.44 -0.99
CA ASP A 333 6.98 15.84 -2.06
C ASP A 333 7.09 14.32 -1.89
N GLY A 334 7.38 13.83 -0.68
CA GLY A 334 7.42 12.39 -0.37
C GLY A 334 6.09 11.67 -0.60
N MET A 335 4.97 12.31 -0.23
CA MET A 335 3.62 11.81 -0.56
C MET A 335 3.34 11.81 -2.07
N GLY A 336 4.14 12.53 -2.86
CA GLY A 336 4.15 12.58 -4.32
C GLY A 336 5.13 11.62 -5.01
N ASP A 337 5.94 10.83 -4.29
CA ASP A 337 6.98 9.96 -4.88
C ASP A 337 6.40 8.90 -5.85
N ASN A 338 7.16 8.43 -6.83
CA ASN A 338 6.68 7.37 -7.73
C ASN A 338 6.54 6.00 -7.03
N TRP A 339 7.32 5.73 -6.00
CA TRP A 339 7.32 4.48 -5.26
C TRP A 339 6.30 4.50 -4.10
N SER A 340 5.44 3.48 -4.06
CA SER A 340 4.37 3.37 -3.06
C SER A 340 4.89 3.25 -1.62
N GLN A 341 6.07 2.65 -1.41
CA GLN A 341 6.71 2.54 -0.09
C GLN A 341 7.17 3.92 0.43
N VAL A 342 7.80 4.73 -0.42
CA VAL A 342 8.20 6.12 -0.09
C VAL A 342 6.96 6.96 0.22
N ARG A 343 5.91 6.89 -0.62
CA ARG A 343 4.61 7.54 -0.32
C ARG A 343 4.03 7.10 1.03
N TYR A 344 4.11 5.81 1.34
CA TYR A 344 3.60 5.27 2.61
C TYR A 344 4.38 5.83 3.81
N ALA A 345 5.72 5.83 3.76
CA ALA A 345 6.55 6.41 4.80
C ALA A 345 6.27 7.91 5.00
N ALA A 346 6.13 8.68 3.91
CA ALA A 346 5.74 10.09 3.97
C ALA A 346 4.33 10.30 4.56
N CYS A 347 3.36 9.46 4.20
CA CYS A 347 2.01 9.46 4.79
C CYS A 347 2.03 9.16 6.30
N VAL A 348 2.88 8.24 6.76
CA VAL A 348 3.09 7.92 8.18
C VAL A 348 3.63 9.13 8.92
N CYS A 349 4.72 9.73 8.42
CA CYS A 349 5.31 10.93 9.03
C CYS A 349 4.33 12.11 9.02
N THR A 350 3.51 12.26 7.97
CA THR A 350 2.48 13.31 7.86
C THR A 350 1.42 13.19 8.94
N ARG A 351 0.89 11.99 9.21
CA ARG A 351 -0.08 11.78 10.29
C ARG A 351 0.52 12.18 11.64
N SER A 352 1.74 11.72 11.90
CA SER A 352 2.44 12.00 13.15
C SER A 352 2.70 13.50 13.35
N LEU A 353 3.19 14.20 12.32
CA LEU A 353 3.41 15.65 12.35
C LEU A 353 2.12 16.41 12.71
N LEU A 354 1.01 16.09 12.05
CA LEU A 354 -0.28 16.75 12.29
C LEU A 354 -0.80 16.49 13.71
N SER A 355 -0.62 15.27 14.24
CA SER A 355 -0.97 14.94 15.64
C SER A 355 -0.17 15.81 16.61
N TRP A 356 1.16 15.82 16.50
CA TRP A 356 2.03 16.48 17.47
C TRP A 356 1.97 18.01 17.41
N VAL A 357 1.80 18.59 16.22
CA VAL A 357 1.55 20.03 16.07
C VAL A 357 0.17 20.41 16.62
N GLY A 358 -0.84 19.53 16.46
CA GLY A 358 -2.19 19.73 17.01
C GLY A 358 -2.26 19.62 18.54
N GLU A 359 -1.61 18.61 19.12
CA GLU A 359 -1.43 18.42 20.56
C GLU A 359 -0.82 19.68 21.20
N GLU A 360 0.30 20.16 20.64
CA GLU A 360 1.02 21.32 21.18
C GLU A 360 0.28 22.64 21.00
N ALA A 361 -0.39 22.85 19.86
CA ALA A 361 -1.20 24.05 19.65
C ALA A 361 -2.39 24.10 20.61
N THR A 362 -3.08 22.96 20.82
CA THR A 362 -4.18 22.86 21.79
C THR A 362 -3.72 23.17 23.21
N ARG A 363 -2.49 22.74 23.57
CA ARG A 363 -1.88 23.05 24.86
C ARG A 363 -1.56 24.54 25.01
N ALA A 364 -0.95 25.16 24.00
CA ALA A 364 -0.64 26.59 24.01
C ALA A 364 -1.91 27.47 24.07
N ASP A 365 -2.96 27.10 23.33
CA ASP A 365 -4.26 27.80 23.37
C ASP A 365 -4.91 27.71 24.77
N ALA A 366 -4.79 26.56 25.45
CA ALA A 366 -5.29 26.38 26.82
C ALA A 366 -4.48 27.15 27.87
N GLU A 367 -3.15 27.18 27.73
CA GLU A 367 -2.25 27.98 28.59
C GLU A 367 -2.56 29.48 28.45
N ALA A 368 -2.69 29.99 27.22
CA ALA A 368 -3.05 31.39 26.96
C ALA A 368 -4.45 31.76 27.48
N ALA A 369 -5.44 30.86 27.38
CA ALA A 369 -6.77 31.07 27.93
C ALA A 369 -6.75 31.15 29.47
N ALA A 370 -5.94 30.31 30.14
CA ALA A 370 -5.76 30.34 31.59
C ALA A 370 -5.08 31.63 32.06
N GLU A 371 -4.04 32.11 31.35
CA GLU A 371 -3.39 33.40 31.64
C GLU A 371 -4.35 34.59 31.47
N ALA A 372 -5.14 34.61 30.39
CA ALA A 372 -6.14 35.65 30.15
C ALA A 372 -7.22 35.65 31.26
N GLN A 373 -7.64 34.47 31.73
CA GLN A 373 -8.61 34.34 32.82
C GLN A 373 -8.02 34.77 34.18
N ALA A 374 -6.74 34.49 34.43
CA ALA A 374 -6.02 34.97 35.62
C ALA A 374 -5.83 36.49 35.61
N ALA A 375 -5.51 37.08 34.45
CA ALA A 375 -5.41 38.54 34.28
C ALA A 375 -6.77 39.24 34.48
N ALA A 376 -7.86 38.64 33.98
CA ALA A 376 -9.21 39.14 34.23
C ALA A 376 -9.59 39.08 35.72
N ALA A 377 -9.26 37.99 36.42
CA ALA A 377 -9.47 37.85 37.86
C ALA A 377 -8.64 38.85 38.68
N GLY A 378 -7.41 39.15 38.26
CA GLY A 378 -6.54 40.16 38.90
C GLY A 378 -6.99 41.62 38.69
N SER A 379 -7.87 41.87 37.71
CA SER A 379 -8.44 43.20 37.42
C SER A 379 -9.73 43.50 38.21
N ALA A 380 -10.32 42.50 38.88
CA ALA A 380 -11.56 42.63 39.63
C ALA A 380 -11.34 43.27 41.02
N ALA A 381 -10.90 44.53 41.04
CA ALA A 381 -11.06 45.38 42.22
C ALA A 381 -12.56 45.62 42.46
N ALA A 382 -12.98 45.58 43.74
CA ALA A 382 -14.38 45.44 44.12
C ALA A 382 -15.31 46.53 43.56
N PRO A 383 -16.51 46.17 43.06
CA PRO A 383 -17.62 47.10 42.96
C PRO A 383 -18.26 47.27 44.35
N ASP A 384 -18.32 48.50 44.84
CA ASP A 384 -19.13 48.84 46.00
C ASP A 384 -20.61 48.52 45.72
N ALA A 385 -21.30 47.95 46.71
CA ALA A 385 -22.66 47.49 46.58
C ALA A 385 -23.67 48.62 46.85
N GLU A 386 -24.46 49.01 45.86
CA GLU A 386 -25.82 49.55 46.03
C GLU A 386 -26.57 49.60 44.69
N GLY A 387 -27.89 49.38 44.69
CA GLY A 387 -28.75 49.64 43.51
C GLY A 387 -29.57 48.46 42.98
N ALA A 388 -30.79 48.32 43.48
CA ALA A 388 -31.80 47.35 43.08
C ALA A 388 -32.20 47.38 41.59
N GLY A 389 -32.68 46.23 41.07
CA GLY A 389 -33.36 46.17 39.76
C GLY A 389 -33.43 44.75 39.18
N ALA A 390 -34.38 43.93 39.63
CA ALA A 390 -34.67 42.65 38.99
C ALA A 390 -35.77 42.82 37.92
N GLU A 391 -35.42 42.65 36.65
CA GLU A 391 -36.38 42.40 35.58
C GLU A 391 -36.10 41.01 34.98
N GLU A 392 -37.13 40.15 34.99
CA GLU A 392 -37.09 38.82 34.42
C GLU A 392 -37.29 38.90 32.90
N GLY A 393 -36.20 38.72 32.13
CA GLY A 393 -36.25 38.61 30.68
C GLY A 393 -36.23 37.16 30.21
N GLU A 394 -37.37 36.64 29.75
CA GLU A 394 -37.50 35.27 29.23
C GLU A 394 -36.66 35.05 27.94
N GLY A 395 -35.40 34.64 28.13
CA GLY A 395 -34.47 34.27 27.06
C GLY A 395 -34.70 32.85 26.54
N MET A 396 -35.54 32.73 25.51
CA MET A 396 -35.88 31.49 24.80
C MET A 396 -34.67 30.54 24.59
N ALA A 397 -34.69 29.38 25.25
CA ALA A 397 -33.63 28.38 25.11
C ALA A 397 -33.59 27.81 23.69
N GLN A 398 -32.59 28.22 22.89
CA GLN A 398 -32.28 27.53 21.65
C GLN A 398 -31.77 26.13 21.97
N ALA A 399 -32.57 25.12 21.61
CA ALA A 399 -32.17 23.72 21.68
C ALA A 399 -30.84 23.55 20.91
N GLY A 400 -29.84 22.99 21.58
CA GLY A 400 -28.48 22.96 21.07
C GLY A 400 -28.40 22.29 19.71
N ALA A 401 -27.94 23.05 18.71
CA ALA A 401 -27.12 22.46 17.68
C ALA A 401 -25.95 21.77 18.40
N GLY A 402 -25.72 20.48 18.12
CA GLY A 402 -24.51 19.80 18.58
C GLY A 402 -23.28 20.62 18.16
N PRO A 403 -22.15 20.52 18.89
CA PRO A 403 -20.98 21.33 18.59
C PRO A 403 -20.65 21.21 17.09
N GLY A 404 -20.60 22.35 16.41
CA GLY A 404 -20.22 22.40 15.01
C GLY A 404 -18.84 21.75 14.81
N PRO A 405 -18.50 21.32 13.58
CA PRO A 405 -17.26 20.60 13.32
C PRO A 405 -16.09 21.35 13.96
N GLN A 406 -15.40 20.69 14.90
CA GLN A 406 -14.37 21.31 15.71
C GLN A 406 -13.32 21.97 14.79
N ALA A 407 -13.03 23.24 15.05
CA ALA A 407 -12.00 23.94 14.29
C ALA A 407 -10.65 23.29 14.58
N LEU A 408 -9.84 23.10 13.54
CA LEU A 408 -8.48 22.60 13.72
C LEU A 408 -7.63 23.66 14.43
N PRO A 409 -6.66 23.26 15.28
CA PRO A 409 -5.73 24.19 15.89
C PRO A 409 -5.01 25.02 14.82
N GLY A 410 -4.79 26.31 15.07
CA GLY A 410 -4.31 27.26 14.05
C GLY A 410 -2.99 26.85 13.40
N ALA A 411 -2.08 26.25 14.17
CA ALA A 411 -0.81 25.73 13.66
C ALA A 411 -0.99 24.54 12.69
N VAL A 412 -2.02 23.71 12.87
CA VAL A 412 -2.35 22.60 11.96
C VAL A 412 -2.98 23.14 10.68
N GLU A 413 -3.93 24.08 10.79
CA GLU A 413 -4.57 24.75 9.65
C GLU A 413 -3.54 25.45 8.74
N ALA A 414 -2.47 26.02 9.31
CA ALA A 414 -1.37 26.64 8.58
C ALA A 414 -0.57 25.68 7.67
N LEU A 415 -0.53 24.38 7.98
CA LEU A 415 0.17 23.37 7.17
C LEU A 415 -0.71 22.79 6.03
N LEU A 416 -2.03 22.97 6.12
CA LEU A 416 -2.98 22.40 5.15
C LEU A 416 -2.80 22.88 3.70
N PRO A 417 -2.43 24.13 3.37
CA PRO A 417 -2.20 24.55 1.98
C PRO A 417 -1.17 23.68 1.24
N VAL A 418 -0.22 23.08 1.98
CA VAL A 418 0.85 22.21 1.46
C VAL A 418 0.47 20.73 1.57
N LEU A 419 -0.01 20.28 2.73
CA LEU A 419 -0.26 18.85 2.99
C LEU A 419 -1.63 18.35 2.50
N LEU A 420 -2.67 19.19 2.52
CA LEU A 420 -4.04 18.76 2.18
C LEU A 420 -4.16 18.23 0.74
N PRO A 421 -3.58 18.86 -0.31
CA PRO A 421 -3.72 18.35 -1.66
C PRO A 421 -3.15 16.92 -1.89
N PRO A 422 -1.89 16.58 -1.51
CA PRO A 422 -1.38 15.22 -1.64
C PRO A 422 -2.06 14.23 -0.67
N MET A 423 -2.43 14.66 0.55
CA MET A 423 -3.26 13.83 1.44
C MET A 423 -4.58 13.42 0.78
N CYS A 424 -5.26 14.36 0.12
CA CYS A 424 -6.49 14.08 -0.60
C CYS A 424 -6.29 13.05 -1.72
N LEU A 425 -5.22 13.22 -2.52
CA LEU A 425 -4.88 12.33 -3.64
C LEU A 425 -4.58 10.91 -3.19
N ASN A 426 -3.79 10.76 -2.12
CA ASN A 426 -3.37 9.44 -1.66
C ASN A 426 -4.54 8.57 -1.15
N ARG A 427 -5.70 9.15 -0.79
CA ARG A 427 -6.95 8.40 -0.51
C ARG A 427 -7.57 7.71 -1.74
N TYR A 428 -7.08 8.01 -2.93
CA TYR A 428 -7.50 7.45 -4.21
C TYR A 428 -6.36 6.72 -4.95
N TYR A 429 -5.14 6.68 -4.40
CA TYR A 429 -4.01 6.03 -5.05
C TYR A 429 -4.21 4.52 -5.19
N VAL A 430 -3.64 3.92 -6.24
CA VAL A 430 -3.86 2.50 -6.58
C VAL A 430 -3.34 1.54 -5.50
N ALA A 431 -2.21 1.87 -4.86
CA ALA A 431 -1.60 1.03 -3.84
C ALA A 431 -2.43 1.02 -2.55
N GLU A 432 -2.97 -0.15 -2.21
CA GLU A 432 -3.97 -0.30 -1.13
C GLU A 432 -3.46 0.13 0.25
N GLY A 433 -2.20 -0.15 0.59
CA GLY A 433 -1.58 0.28 1.84
C GLY A 433 -1.55 1.80 1.99
N VAL A 434 -1.10 2.52 0.95
CA VAL A 434 -1.11 3.99 0.89
C VAL A 434 -2.55 4.50 1.01
N ARG A 435 -3.48 3.92 0.24
CA ARG A 435 -4.90 4.32 0.21
C ARG A 435 -5.59 4.19 1.56
N ARG A 436 -5.52 3.01 2.19
CA ARG A 436 -6.12 2.76 3.51
C ARG A 436 -5.47 3.64 4.58
N TYR A 437 -4.16 3.84 4.54
CA TYR A 437 -3.48 4.70 5.51
C TYR A 437 -3.89 6.17 5.33
N ALA A 438 -3.93 6.70 4.11
CA ALA A 438 -4.38 8.06 3.85
C ALA A 438 -5.85 8.29 4.25
N GLN A 439 -6.72 7.30 4.03
CA GLN A 439 -8.12 7.34 4.49
C GLN A 439 -8.22 7.36 6.03
N GLY A 440 -7.43 6.55 6.73
CA GLY A 440 -7.35 6.59 8.20
C GLY A 440 -6.74 7.89 8.74
N THR A 441 -5.77 8.49 8.04
CA THR A 441 -5.22 9.81 8.40
C THR A 441 -6.28 10.90 8.23
N TRP A 442 -7.05 10.84 7.15
CA TRP A 442 -8.15 11.77 6.90
C TRP A 442 -9.21 11.72 8.00
N GLU A 443 -9.61 10.52 8.42
CA GLU A 443 -10.56 10.33 9.52
C GLU A 443 -10.00 10.83 10.87
N ALA A 444 -8.73 10.54 11.16
CA ALA A 444 -8.07 10.99 12.40
C ALA A 444 -7.91 12.52 12.49
N VAL A 445 -7.64 13.20 11.37
CA VAL A 445 -7.44 14.65 11.33
C VAL A 445 -8.76 15.41 11.26
N PHE A 446 -9.73 14.95 10.47
CA PHE A 446 -10.93 15.73 10.14
C PHE A 446 -12.24 15.20 10.75
N GLY A 447 -12.19 14.06 11.45
CA GLY A 447 -13.37 13.37 11.97
C GLY A 447 -14.32 12.89 10.88
N ARG A 448 -15.56 12.56 11.28
CA ARG A 448 -16.63 12.13 10.37
C ARG A 448 -17.61 13.26 10.01
N ASP A 449 -17.63 14.35 10.78
CA ASP A 449 -18.66 15.40 10.75
C ASP A 449 -18.44 16.46 9.64
N GLY A 450 -17.81 16.06 8.53
CA GLY A 450 -17.66 16.90 7.33
C GLY A 450 -16.55 17.95 7.39
N GLY A 451 -15.82 18.11 8.50
CA GLY A 451 -14.76 19.12 8.68
C GLY A 451 -13.73 19.15 7.55
N GLY A 452 -13.33 17.98 7.03
CA GLY A 452 -12.38 17.88 5.91
C GLY A 452 -12.90 18.43 4.57
N ARG A 453 -14.23 18.39 4.34
CA ARG A 453 -14.83 19.03 3.15
C ARG A 453 -14.77 20.55 3.27
N ALA A 454 -14.98 21.09 4.48
CA ALA A 454 -14.83 22.50 4.76
C ALA A 454 -13.37 22.97 4.63
N ALA A 455 -12.40 22.16 5.09
CA ALA A 455 -10.98 22.42 4.88
C ALA A 455 -10.60 22.46 3.38
N VAL A 456 -11.09 21.50 2.58
CA VAL A 456 -10.89 21.50 1.12
C VAL A 456 -11.57 22.70 0.45
N ALA A 457 -12.73 23.16 0.93
CA ALA A 457 -13.37 24.38 0.44
C ALA A 457 -12.53 25.64 0.73
N ARG A 458 -11.98 25.77 1.95
CA ARG A 458 -11.08 26.89 2.33
C ARG A 458 -9.82 26.93 1.46
N HIS A 459 -9.21 25.77 1.22
CA HIS A 459 -7.94 25.65 0.49
C HIS A 459 -8.11 25.24 -0.99
N VAL A 460 -9.30 25.43 -1.56
CA VAL A 460 -9.68 24.89 -2.88
C VAL A 460 -8.70 25.28 -4.00
N GLY A 461 -8.15 26.49 -3.96
CA GLY A 461 -7.17 26.94 -4.96
C GLY A 461 -5.87 26.14 -4.95
N ALA A 462 -5.39 25.69 -3.79
CA ALA A 462 -4.22 24.81 -3.69
C ALA A 462 -4.54 23.39 -4.17
N VAL A 463 -5.71 22.87 -3.77
CA VAL A 463 -6.21 21.54 -4.16
C VAL A 463 -6.38 21.43 -5.68
N VAL A 464 -7.03 22.42 -6.31
CA VAL A 464 -7.22 22.48 -7.77
C VAL A 464 -5.88 22.54 -8.51
N ARG A 465 -4.95 23.40 -8.08
CA ARG A 465 -3.60 23.48 -8.70
C ARG A 465 -2.89 22.13 -8.64
N HIS A 466 -2.92 21.46 -7.49
CA HIS A 466 -2.30 20.15 -7.32
C HIS A 466 -2.95 19.10 -8.23
N TYR A 467 -4.29 18.95 -8.22
CA TYR A 467 -4.96 17.97 -9.09
C TYR A 467 -4.69 18.23 -10.58
N THR A 468 -4.71 19.49 -11.03
CA THR A 468 -4.35 19.88 -12.40
C THR A 468 -2.93 19.47 -12.77
N ALA A 469 -1.96 19.60 -11.86
CA ALA A 469 -0.59 19.16 -12.07
C ALA A 469 -0.47 17.62 -12.07
N GLN A 470 -1.10 16.94 -11.10
CA GLN A 470 -1.03 15.48 -10.94
C GLN A 470 -1.78 14.73 -12.05
N ALA A 471 -2.79 15.34 -12.67
CA ALA A 471 -3.42 14.82 -13.88
C ALA A 471 -2.50 14.83 -15.12
N ARG A 472 -1.29 15.42 -15.02
CA ARG A 472 -0.22 15.42 -16.04
C ARG A 472 1.02 14.66 -15.58
N ALA A 473 0.98 13.96 -14.44
CA ALA A 473 2.10 13.20 -13.93
C ALA A 473 2.48 12.04 -14.88
N ASN A 474 3.77 11.70 -14.96
CA ASN A 474 4.25 10.59 -15.79
C ASN A 474 3.65 9.23 -15.38
N ASN A 475 3.34 9.06 -14.10
CA ASN A 475 2.72 7.86 -13.55
C ASN A 475 1.18 7.87 -13.76
N HIS A 476 0.66 6.87 -14.48
CA HIS A 476 -0.77 6.78 -14.77
C HIS A 476 -1.63 6.61 -13.50
N ALA A 477 -1.15 5.90 -12.47
CA ALA A 477 -1.89 5.71 -11.22
C ALA A 477 -2.10 7.04 -10.46
N VAL A 478 -1.21 8.01 -10.68
CA VAL A 478 -1.33 9.38 -10.13
C VAL A 478 -2.34 10.19 -10.93
N ARG A 479 -2.35 10.06 -12.28
CA ARG A 479 -3.35 10.70 -13.15
C ARG A 479 -4.76 10.16 -12.90
N GLU A 480 -4.89 8.85 -12.70
CA GLU A 480 -6.13 8.16 -12.34
C GLU A 480 -6.67 8.65 -10.99
N ALA A 481 -5.82 8.63 -9.95
CA ALA A 481 -6.17 9.15 -8.63
C ALA A 481 -6.58 10.62 -8.67
N SER A 482 -5.91 11.44 -9.49
CA SER A 482 -6.30 12.84 -9.71
C SER A 482 -7.69 12.96 -10.33
N CYS A 483 -8.02 12.18 -11.37
CA CYS A 483 -9.35 12.18 -11.97
C CYS A 483 -10.46 11.80 -10.97
N ALA A 484 -10.21 10.79 -10.12
CA ALA A 484 -11.12 10.41 -9.05
C ALA A 484 -11.26 11.50 -7.97
N CYS A 485 -10.19 12.23 -7.65
CA CYS A 485 -10.22 13.36 -6.73
C CYS A 485 -10.96 14.57 -7.30
N ILE A 486 -10.83 14.84 -8.61
CA ILE A 486 -11.61 15.87 -9.31
C ILE A 486 -13.11 15.52 -9.27
N ALA A 487 -13.46 14.24 -9.47
CA ALA A 487 -14.84 13.78 -9.32
C ALA A 487 -15.40 14.03 -7.92
N GLU A 488 -14.65 13.71 -6.86
CA GLU A 488 -15.08 13.97 -5.48
C GLU A 488 -15.19 15.47 -5.17
N LEU A 489 -14.22 16.28 -5.63
CA LEU A 489 -14.23 17.73 -5.46
C LEU A 489 -15.49 18.35 -6.05
N LEU A 490 -15.89 17.90 -7.23
CA LEU A 490 -17.10 18.38 -7.91
C LEU A 490 -18.39 17.93 -7.19
N GLU A 491 -18.48 16.68 -6.72
CA GLU A 491 -19.70 16.15 -6.09
C GLU A 491 -19.91 16.53 -4.62
N LYS A 492 -18.84 16.64 -3.81
CA LYS A 492 -18.96 16.60 -2.33
C LYS A 492 -18.54 17.87 -1.60
N VAL A 493 -17.79 18.77 -2.22
CA VAL A 493 -17.31 20.02 -1.61
C VAL A 493 -18.29 21.16 -1.90
N ASP A 494 -18.28 22.24 -1.09
CA ASP A 494 -19.19 23.36 -1.30
C ASP A 494 -19.08 23.92 -2.73
N ARG A 495 -20.21 23.89 -3.44
CA ARG A 495 -20.34 24.36 -4.82
C ARG A 495 -19.82 25.79 -4.98
N ARG A 496 -20.04 26.68 -3.99
CA ARG A 496 -19.61 28.08 -4.08
C ARG A 496 -18.09 28.22 -4.20
N ALA A 497 -17.35 27.40 -3.47
CA ALA A 497 -15.89 27.36 -3.54
C ALA A 497 -15.38 26.71 -4.85
N VAL A 498 -16.09 25.70 -5.36
CA VAL A 498 -15.63 24.91 -6.52
C VAL A 498 -16.02 25.53 -7.87
N SER A 499 -17.21 26.15 -8.01
CA SER A 499 -17.72 26.71 -9.28
C SER A 499 -16.72 27.56 -10.08
N PRO A 500 -15.94 28.48 -9.48
CA PRO A 500 -14.93 29.27 -10.21
C PRO A 500 -13.84 28.44 -10.92
N HIS A 501 -13.58 27.22 -10.42
CA HIS A 501 -12.54 26.33 -10.92
C HIS A 501 -13.05 25.28 -11.91
N VAL A 502 -14.38 25.08 -12.01
CA VAL A 502 -15.01 24.03 -12.83
C VAL A 502 -14.52 24.04 -14.29
N PRO A 503 -14.44 25.17 -15.02
CA PRO A 503 -13.97 25.14 -16.42
C PRO A 503 -12.55 24.58 -16.58
N SER A 504 -11.65 24.88 -15.63
CA SER A 504 -10.28 24.35 -15.64
C SER A 504 -10.23 22.86 -15.30
N LEU A 505 -11.02 22.43 -14.30
CA LEU A 505 -11.14 21.02 -13.93
C LEU A 505 -11.73 20.19 -15.08
N LEU A 506 -12.75 20.69 -15.78
CA LEU A 506 -13.31 20.02 -16.95
C LEU A 506 -12.30 19.90 -18.09
N ALA A 507 -11.54 20.96 -18.39
CA ALA A 507 -10.49 20.89 -19.41
C ALA A 507 -9.41 19.84 -19.11
N VAL A 508 -9.08 19.64 -17.83
CA VAL A 508 -8.20 18.54 -17.37
C VAL A 508 -8.84 17.18 -17.62
N LEU A 509 -10.12 16.99 -17.27
CA LEU A 509 -10.83 15.73 -17.52
C LEU A 509 -10.95 15.40 -19.01
N VAL A 510 -11.22 16.39 -19.88
CA VAL A 510 -11.28 16.16 -21.35
C VAL A 510 -9.94 15.67 -21.90
N LEU A 511 -8.81 16.16 -21.37
CA LEU A 511 -7.49 15.66 -21.74
C LEU A 511 -7.27 14.23 -21.22
N ALA A 512 -7.64 13.96 -19.97
CA ALA A 512 -7.50 12.63 -19.35
C ALA A 512 -8.43 11.57 -19.96
N MET A 513 -9.56 11.96 -20.57
CA MET A 513 -10.37 11.06 -21.40
C MET A 513 -9.62 10.58 -22.65
N LYS A 514 -8.53 11.25 -23.06
CA LYS A 514 -7.68 10.89 -24.21
C LYS A 514 -6.31 10.33 -23.79
N ASP A 515 -6.20 9.88 -22.55
CA ASP A 515 -4.95 9.33 -22.01
C ASP A 515 -4.59 7.98 -22.66
N SER A 516 -3.29 7.66 -22.73
CA SER A 516 -2.81 6.35 -23.18
C SER A 516 -3.25 5.21 -22.25
N SER A 517 -3.44 5.52 -20.97
CA SER A 517 -3.80 4.57 -19.93
C SER A 517 -5.32 4.47 -19.75
N TRP A 518 -5.87 3.29 -20.01
CA TRP A 518 -7.32 3.06 -19.90
C TRP A 518 -7.92 3.34 -18.51
N PRO A 519 -7.25 3.11 -17.35
CA PRO A 519 -7.79 3.46 -16.05
C PRO A 519 -7.96 4.98 -15.90
N VAL A 520 -7.03 5.76 -16.46
CA VAL A 520 -7.13 7.22 -16.49
C VAL A 520 -8.31 7.68 -17.34
N ARG A 521 -8.50 7.07 -18.53
CA ARG A 521 -9.69 7.34 -19.37
C ARG A 521 -10.99 7.01 -18.65
N ASP A 522 -11.04 5.87 -17.97
CA ASP A 522 -12.23 5.38 -17.25
C ASP A 522 -12.60 6.27 -16.05
N ALA A 523 -11.59 6.62 -15.24
CA ALA A 523 -11.74 7.58 -14.15
C ALA A 523 -12.17 8.96 -14.67
N ALA A 524 -11.60 9.44 -15.78
CA ALA A 524 -11.95 10.72 -16.39
C ALA A 524 -13.36 10.72 -16.99
N CYS A 525 -13.79 9.65 -17.68
CA CYS A 525 -15.15 9.49 -18.19
C CYS A 525 -16.17 9.50 -17.05
N THR A 526 -15.88 8.77 -15.97
CA THR A 526 -16.70 8.72 -14.77
C THR A 526 -16.78 10.09 -14.08
N ALA A 527 -15.65 10.78 -13.95
CA ALA A 527 -15.57 12.12 -13.36
C ALA A 527 -16.36 13.16 -14.17
N ALA A 528 -16.16 13.19 -15.50
CA ALA A 528 -16.88 14.10 -16.39
C ALA A 528 -18.39 13.78 -16.42
N GLY A 529 -18.77 12.51 -16.32
CA GLY A 529 -20.18 12.08 -16.22
C GLY A 529 -20.85 12.57 -14.93
N ARG A 530 -20.13 12.58 -13.80
CA ARG A 530 -20.61 13.20 -12.55
C ARG A 530 -20.66 14.72 -12.69
N ALA A 531 -19.66 15.31 -13.33
CA ALA A 531 -19.55 16.75 -13.52
C ALA A 531 -20.69 17.34 -14.38
N VAL A 532 -21.13 16.66 -15.45
CA VAL A 532 -22.25 17.14 -16.27
C VAL A 532 -23.58 17.15 -15.51
N LEU A 533 -23.76 16.24 -14.54
CA LEU A 533 -24.95 16.22 -13.68
C LEU A 533 -24.87 17.26 -12.56
N ALA A 534 -23.68 17.47 -11.98
CA ALA A 534 -23.48 18.43 -10.90
C ALA A 534 -23.42 19.88 -11.40
N TYR A 535 -22.80 20.15 -12.55
CA TYR A 535 -22.54 21.49 -13.10
C TYR A 535 -23.02 21.62 -14.56
N PRO A 536 -24.32 21.40 -14.84
CA PRO A 536 -24.83 21.37 -16.21
C PRO A 536 -24.66 22.69 -16.96
N THR A 537 -24.72 23.83 -16.27
CA THR A 537 -24.52 25.16 -16.89
C THR A 537 -23.06 25.37 -17.27
N GLU A 538 -22.14 25.08 -16.35
CA GLU A 538 -20.70 25.26 -16.53
C GLU A 538 -20.10 24.22 -17.49
N PHE A 539 -20.70 23.03 -17.60
CA PHE A 539 -20.30 21.97 -18.54
C PHE A 539 -20.79 22.22 -19.97
N ARG A 540 -21.90 22.96 -20.16
CA ARG A 540 -22.56 23.10 -21.47
C ARG A 540 -21.64 23.51 -22.64
N PRO A 541 -20.66 24.43 -22.48
CA PRO A 541 -19.73 24.77 -23.56
C PRO A 541 -18.85 23.60 -24.05
N LEU A 542 -18.62 22.59 -23.20
CA LEU A 542 -17.81 21.41 -23.52
C LEU A 542 -18.66 20.20 -23.95
N ALA A 543 -19.98 20.23 -23.73
CA ALA A 543 -20.88 19.14 -24.12
C ALA A 543 -20.75 18.70 -25.60
N PRO A 544 -20.63 19.62 -26.60
CA PRO A 544 -20.41 19.24 -28.00
C PRO A 544 -19.09 18.51 -28.28
N GLN A 545 -18.11 18.60 -27.38
CA GLN A 545 -16.83 17.88 -27.49
C GLN A 545 -16.83 16.57 -26.70
N VAL A 546 -17.45 16.56 -25.51
CA VAL A 546 -17.38 15.42 -24.58
C VAL A 546 -18.42 14.34 -24.89
N ILE A 547 -19.63 14.71 -25.35
CA ILE A 547 -20.67 13.73 -25.70
C ILE A 547 -20.21 12.81 -26.85
N PRO A 548 -19.66 13.31 -27.97
CA PRO A 548 -19.08 12.44 -29.01
C PRO A 548 -17.95 11.55 -28.48
N LEU A 549 -17.09 12.06 -27.58
CA LEU A 549 -15.98 11.28 -27.02
C LEU A 549 -16.45 10.10 -26.14
N TRP A 550 -17.54 10.26 -25.39
CA TRP A 550 -18.19 9.12 -24.72
C TRP A 550 -18.80 8.13 -25.72
N MET A 551 -19.40 8.61 -26.80
CA MET A 551 -19.96 7.75 -27.86
C MET A 551 -18.85 6.94 -28.56
N ASP A 552 -17.68 7.54 -28.80
CA ASP A 552 -16.49 6.85 -29.29
C ASP A 552 -16.03 5.75 -28.32
N HIS A 553 -15.98 6.05 -27.01
CA HIS A 553 -15.59 5.08 -25.98
C HIS A 553 -16.60 3.95 -25.75
N LEU A 554 -17.86 4.06 -26.22
CA LEU A 554 -18.76 2.90 -26.29
C LEU A 554 -18.18 1.78 -27.16
N SER A 555 -17.23 2.07 -28.06
CA SER A 555 -16.58 1.08 -28.92
C SER A 555 -15.11 0.80 -28.52
N ASP A 556 -14.70 1.19 -27.31
CA ASP A 556 -13.35 0.90 -26.79
C ASP A 556 -13.19 -0.60 -26.48
N ASN A 557 -11.96 -1.12 -26.53
CA ASN A 557 -11.66 -2.52 -26.27
C ASN A 557 -11.79 -2.94 -24.79
N ILE A 558 -11.89 -1.98 -23.87
CA ILE A 558 -12.02 -2.19 -22.43
C ILE A 558 -13.51 -2.17 -22.03
N PRO A 559 -14.09 -3.29 -21.54
CA PRO A 559 -15.53 -3.36 -21.20
C PRO A 559 -15.97 -2.33 -20.15
N ALA A 560 -15.12 -2.07 -19.15
CA ALA A 560 -15.40 -1.07 -18.12
C ALA A 560 -15.60 0.33 -18.71
N LEU A 561 -14.74 0.73 -19.66
CA LEU A 561 -14.79 2.04 -20.31
C LEU A 561 -16.03 2.18 -21.20
N ARG A 562 -16.47 1.10 -21.88
CA ARG A 562 -17.76 1.07 -22.59
C ARG A 562 -18.93 1.30 -21.62
N ALA A 563 -18.97 0.53 -20.53
CA ALA A 563 -20.04 0.61 -19.53
C ALA A 563 -20.12 1.96 -18.81
N ASN A 564 -18.97 2.53 -18.42
CA ASN A 564 -18.89 3.82 -17.73
C ASN A 564 -19.17 5.00 -18.68
N SER A 565 -18.81 4.90 -19.97
CA SER A 565 -19.18 5.89 -20.98
C SER A 565 -20.70 5.89 -21.24
N ALA A 566 -21.33 4.71 -21.34
CA ALA A 566 -22.80 4.62 -21.37
C ALA A 566 -23.43 5.28 -20.14
N ALA A 567 -22.91 4.98 -18.94
CA ALA A 567 -23.40 5.56 -17.69
C ALA A 567 -23.14 7.08 -17.58
N ALA A 568 -22.17 7.64 -18.31
CA ALA A 568 -21.93 9.08 -18.42
C ALA A 568 -22.91 9.74 -19.40
N LEU A 569 -23.18 9.11 -20.55
CA LEU A 569 -24.22 9.54 -21.50
C LEU A 569 -25.61 9.56 -20.84
N ALA A 570 -25.91 8.60 -19.96
CA ALA A 570 -27.12 8.58 -19.13
C ALA A 570 -27.28 9.86 -18.27
N LYS A 571 -26.16 10.38 -17.75
CA LYS A 571 -26.11 11.61 -16.94
C LYS A 571 -26.23 12.86 -17.81
N ALA A 572 -25.67 12.84 -19.03
CA ALA A 572 -25.90 13.87 -20.02
C ALA A 572 -27.39 13.96 -20.45
N VAL A 573 -28.08 12.82 -20.61
CA VAL A 573 -29.54 12.80 -20.84
C VAL A 573 -30.30 13.39 -19.65
N LYS A 574 -29.90 13.11 -18.40
CA LYS A 574 -30.52 13.75 -17.22
C LYS A 574 -30.28 15.27 -17.14
N ALA A 575 -29.16 15.76 -17.69
CA ALA A 575 -28.80 17.17 -17.67
C ALA A 575 -29.41 17.99 -18.82
N TYR A 576 -29.51 17.41 -20.03
CA TYR A 576 -29.87 18.13 -21.27
C TYR A 576 -31.07 17.55 -22.02
N GLY A 577 -31.60 16.40 -21.58
CA GLY A 577 -32.86 15.82 -22.06
C GLY A 577 -32.96 15.68 -23.58
N ASP A 578 -33.95 16.36 -24.16
CA ASP A 578 -34.37 16.24 -25.56
C ASP A 578 -33.28 16.65 -26.58
N GLU A 579 -32.25 17.40 -26.17
CA GLU A 579 -31.08 17.71 -27.03
C GLU A 579 -30.22 16.46 -27.29
N VAL A 580 -30.16 15.52 -26.35
CA VAL A 580 -29.24 14.37 -26.36
C VAL A 580 -29.95 13.06 -26.71
N ILE A 581 -31.21 12.90 -26.34
CA ILE A 581 -31.97 11.66 -26.58
C ILE A 581 -32.00 11.25 -28.08
N PRO A 582 -32.27 12.14 -29.06
CA PRO A 582 -32.32 11.75 -30.47
C PRO A 582 -30.97 11.27 -31.01
N LEU A 583 -29.87 11.91 -30.58
CA LEU A 583 -28.50 11.55 -30.96
C LEU A 583 -28.16 10.13 -30.49
N LEU A 584 -28.51 9.80 -29.23
CA LEU A 584 -28.22 8.48 -28.67
C LEU A 584 -29.16 7.39 -29.19
N ALA A 585 -30.41 7.74 -29.52
CA ALA A 585 -31.33 6.81 -30.18
C ALA A 585 -30.87 6.44 -31.60
N GLY A 586 -30.36 7.41 -32.37
CA GLY A 586 -29.74 7.15 -33.68
C GLY A 586 -28.50 6.26 -33.57
N ALA A 587 -27.57 6.60 -32.67
CA ALA A 587 -26.38 5.79 -32.44
C ALA A 587 -26.71 4.35 -31.99
N LEU A 588 -27.75 4.16 -31.18
CA LEU A 588 -28.20 2.84 -30.76
C LEU A 588 -28.63 1.97 -31.95
N ALA A 589 -29.35 2.55 -32.92
CA ALA A 589 -29.79 1.86 -34.14
C ALA A 589 -28.62 1.46 -35.05
N ASP A 590 -27.58 2.30 -35.17
CA ASP A 590 -26.39 2.00 -35.97
C ASP A 590 -25.45 0.97 -35.31
N MET A 591 -25.33 1.01 -33.99
CA MET A 591 -24.34 0.24 -33.24
C MET A 591 -24.80 -1.16 -32.83
N LEU A 592 -26.08 -1.36 -32.44
CA LEU A 592 -26.61 -2.69 -32.10
C LEU A 592 -26.39 -3.75 -33.20
N PRO A 593 -26.62 -3.49 -34.51
CA PRO A 593 -26.41 -4.49 -35.55
C PRO A 593 -24.94 -4.68 -35.96
N ALA A 594 -23.98 -3.97 -35.37
CA ALA A 594 -22.59 -4.02 -35.81
C ALA A 594 -21.95 -5.42 -35.75
N ALA A 595 -22.28 -6.24 -34.75
CA ALA A 595 -21.81 -7.62 -34.61
C ALA A 595 -22.17 -8.53 -35.79
N ARG A 596 -23.19 -8.19 -36.61
CA ARG A 596 -23.49 -8.89 -37.88
C ARG A 596 -22.32 -8.86 -38.86
N ARG A 597 -21.41 -7.87 -38.73
CA ARG A 597 -20.21 -7.71 -39.56
C ARG A 597 -18.96 -8.36 -38.95
N GLN A 598 -19.07 -9.03 -37.81
CA GLN A 598 -17.94 -9.70 -37.17
C GLN A 598 -17.55 -10.96 -37.95
N PRO A 599 -16.28 -11.11 -38.37
CA PRO A 599 -15.82 -12.34 -39.03
C PRO A 599 -15.86 -13.54 -38.07
N ALA A 600 -16.17 -14.73 -38.62
CA ALA A 600 -16.33 -15.96 -37.84
C ALA A 600 -15.01 -16.44 -37.19
N GLU A 601 -13.88 -16.19 -37.84
CA GLU A 601 -12.56 -16.29 -37.22
C GLU A 601 -11.90 -14.92 -37.14
N ALA A 602 -11.30 -14.60 -35.99
CA ALA A 602 -10.38 -13.49 -35.88
C ALA A 602 -9.08 -13.87 -36.60
N SER A 603 -8.98 -13.51 -37.88
CA SER A 603 -7.94 -13.90 -38.85
C SER A 603 -6.54 -13.28 -38.60
N LYS A 604 -6.14 -13.19 -37.32
CA LYS A 604 -4.82 -12.68 -36.90
C LYS A 604 -3.73 -13.74 -36.74
N TYR A 605 -4.09 -15.04 -36.77
CA TYR A 605 -3.17 -16.15 -36.44
C TYR A 605 -3.18 -17.31 -37.45
N THR A 606 -3.91 -17.21 -38.57
CA THR A 606 -4.02 -18.28 -39.58
C THR A 606 -2.72 -18.62 -40.32
N GLY A 607 -1.64 -17.85 -40.09
CA GLY A 607 -0.28 -18.13 -40.58
C GLY A 607 0.78 -18.36 -39.49
N LEU A 608 0.38 -18.48 -38.21
CA LEU A 608 1.30 -18.73 -37.09
C LEU A 608 1.10 -20.15 -36.56
N THR A 609 2.12 -20.99 -36.72
CA THR A 609 2.11 -22.35 -36.16
C THR A 609 2.19 -22.30 -34.63
N ASN A 610 1.40 -23.14 -33.94
CA ASN A 610 1.44 -23.31 -32.48
C ASN A 610 2.68 -24.14 -32.02
N GLU A 611 3.84 -23.89 -32.63
CA GLU A 611 5.09 -24.64 -32.43
C GLU A 611 6.06 -23.95 -31.46
N THR A 612 5.73 -22.74 -31.00
CA THR A 612 6.55 -21.98 -30.04
C THR A 612 5.95 -21.97 -28.64
N VAL A 613 6.82 -21.79 -27.63
CA VAL A 613 6.47 -21.66 -26.20
C VAL A 613 5.51 -20.48 -25.92
N PHE A 614 5.36 -19.56 -26.89
CA PHE A 614 4.46 -18.41 -26.83
C PHE A 614 3.14 -18.59 -27.61
N GLY A 615 2.86 -19.79 -28.13
CA GLY A 615 1.58 -20.10 -28.77
C GLY A 615 0.39 -19.97 -27.80
N VAL A 616 -0.79 -19.63 -28.30
CA VAL A 616 -1.97 -19.27 -27.48
C VAL A 616 -2.36 -20.38 -26.49
N ALA A 617 -2.14 -21.65 -26.86
CA ALA A 617 -2.37 -22.79 -25.97
C ALA A 617 -1.32 -22.90 -24.85
N ALA A 618 -0.04 -22.68 -25.16
CA ALA A 618 1.06 -22.68 -24.17
C ALA A 618 0.96 -21.48 -23.22
N GLN A 619 0.63 -20.30 -23.75
CA GLN A 619 0.32 -19.12 -22.95
C GLN A 619 -0.88 -19.40 -22.02
N LYS A 620 -1.99 -19.94 -22.53
CA LYS A 620 -3.17 -20.24 -21.70
C LYS A 620 -2.90 -21.32 -20.65
N ALA A 621 -1.99 -22.26 -20.90
CA ALA A 621 -1.54 -23.21 -19.87
C ALA A 621 -0.71 -22.51 -18.79
N ARG A 622 0.26 -21.68 -19.19
CA ARG A 622 1.16 -20.92 -18.29
C ARG A 622 0.43 -19.86 -17.46
N ASP A 623 -0.47 -19.09 -18.06
CA ASP A 623 -1.23 -18.01 -17.40
C ASP A 623 -2.32 -18.56 -16.44
N ASN A 624 -2.55 -19.88 -16.43
CA ASN A 624 -3.39 -20.58 -15.44
C ASN A 624 -2.57 -21.50 -14.52
N ASP A 625 -1.23 -21.46 -14.59
CA ASP A 625 -0.34 -22.26 -13.76
C ASP A 625 -0.17 -21.59 -12.38
N PRO A 626 -0.64 -22.20 -11.27
CA PRO A 626 -0.50 -21.59 -9.95
C PRO A 626 0.96 -21.40 -9.54
N GLU A 627 1.89 -22.24 -9.99
CA GLU A 627 3.30 -22.17 -9.59
C GLU A 627 3.99 -20.96 -10.24
N VAL A 628 3.56 -20.55 -11.44
CA VAL A 628 4.05 -19.34 -12.13
C VAL A 628 3.59 -18.06 -11.43
N HIS A 629 2.50 -18.11 -10.68
CA HIS A 629 1.86 -16.96 -10.04
C HIS A 629 1.95 -16.94 -8.50
N THR A 630 2.56 -17.96 -7.89
CA THR A 630 2.85 -18.02 -6.45
C THR A 630 4.22 -17.39 -6.14
N ASP A 631 4.36 -16.74 -4.98
CA ASP A 631 5.58 -16.09 -4.48
C ASP A 631 6.29 -15.09 -5.43
N GLN A 632 5.58 -14.61 -6.46
CA GLN A 632 6.08 -13.54 -7.33
C GLN A 632 6.10 -12.19 -6.61
N LEU A 633 7.16 -11.41 -6.85
CA LEU A 633 7.25 -10.01 -6.40
C LEU A 633 6.10 -9.20 -7.01
N LEU A 634 5.21 -8.69 -6.14
CA LEU A 634 3.98 -8.02 -6.53
C LEU A 634 4.27 -6.58 -7.04
N PHE A 635 4.75 -6.47 -8.27
CA PHE A 635 4.89 -5.17 -8.93
C PHE A 635 3.51 -4.61 -9.26
N SER A 636 3.15 -3.47 -8.65
CA SER A 636 1.99 -2.71 -9.08
C SER A 636 2.25 -2.16 -10.49
N CYS A 637 1.25 -2.15 -11.37
CA CYS A 637 1.35 -1.47 -12.66
C CYS A 637 1.82 -0.01 -12.50
N GLY A 638 1.40 0.66 -11.43
CA GLY A 638 1.82 2.03 -11.10
C GLY A 638 3.29 2.18 -10.67
N SER A 639 3.99 1.10 -10.28
CA SER A 639 5.42 1.15 -9.88
C SER A 639 6.41 0.85 -11.02
N LEU A 640 6.01 0.08 -12.04
CA LEU A 640 6.87 -0.20 -13.21
C LEU A 640 6.79 0.88 -14.30
N LEU A 641 5.81 1.79 -14.22
CA LEU A 641 5.50 2.77 -15.28
C LEU A 641 5.86 4.22 -14.95
N ALA A 642 6.67 4.46 -13.92
CA ALA A 642 7.42 5.70 -13.78
C ALA A 642 8.48 5.78 -14.90
N ARG A 643 8.08 6.29 -16.08
CA ARG A 643 8.89 6.31 -17.30
C ARG A 643 10.21 7.08 -17.10
N PHE A 644 11.30 6.34 -16.93
CA PHE A 644 12.69 6.81 -16.98
C PHE A 644 13.12 7.16 -18.42
N SER A 645 12.44 8.11 -19.06
CA SER A 645 12.89 8.66 -20.33
C SER A 645 12.49 10.12 -20.49
N THR A 646 13.48 10.95 -20.77
CA THR A 646 13.36 12.38 -21.11
C THR A 646 12.87 12.61 -22.53
N SER A 647 12.61 11.55 -23.31
CA SER A 647 12.05 11.65 -24.66
C SER A 647 10.53 11.81 -24.64
N SER A 648 10.05 12.88 -25.29
CA SER A 648 8.62 13.15 -25.53
C SER A 648 7.94 12.16 -26.51
N LEU A 649 8.64 11.12 -26.96
CA LEU A 649 8.21 10.19 -28.02
C LEU A 649 8.52 8.71 -27.71
N ILE A 650 8.07 8.20 -26.56
CA ILE A 650 7.96 6.73 -26.38
C ILE A 650 6.51 6.25 -26.59
N LYS A 651 6.34 5.62 -27.76
CA LYS A 651 5.19 4.78 -28.17
C LYS A 651 4.89 3.72 -27.10
N SER A 652 3.59 3.52 -26.83
CA SER A 652 3.02 2.39 -26.09
C SER A 652 3.73 2.01 -24.79
N ASP A 653 3.29 2.63 -23.69
CA ASP A 653 3.51 2.30 -22.29
C ASP A 653 2.83 0.98 -21.83
N GLY A 654 2.71 0.00 -22.73
CA GLY A 654 1.89 -1.21 -22.54
C GLY A 654 0.38 -0.94 -22.44
N CYS A 655 -0.03 0.33 -22.38
CA CYS A 655 -1.43 0.75 -22.39
C CYS A 655 -1.87 1.11 -23.81
N MET A 656 -3.15 0.89 -24.08
CA MET A 656 -3.74 1.08 -25.41
C MET A 656 -4.19 2.53 -25.55
N ASP A 657 -3.58 3.26 -26.50
CA ASP A 657 -3.95 4.65 -26.81
C ASP A 657 -5.45 4.81 -27.10
N HIS A 658 -6.00 6.00 -26.86
CA HIS A 658 -7.42 6.34 -26.98
C HIS A 658 -8.04 6.20 -28.39
N GLY A 659 -7.26 5.69 -29.37
CA GLY A 659 -7.75 5.43 -30.72
C GLY A 659 -7.10 4.24 -31.46
N PHE A 660 -5.78 4.02 -31.39
CA PHE A 660 -5.08 3.38 -32.52
C PHE A 660 -3.92 2.39 -32.23
N THR A 661 -4.04 1.52 -31.22
CA THR A 661 -3.17 0.30 -31.13
C THR A 661 -3.81 -0.95 -31.74
N ARG A 662 -5.14 -0.99 -31.90
CA ARG A 662 -5.84 -1.94 -32.78
C ARG A 662 -7.15 -1.35 -33.28
N ASP A 663 -7.63 -1.86 -34.41
CA ASP A 663 -8.98 -1.58 -34.88
C ASP A 663 -10.04 -2.07 -33.86
N ARG A 664 -11.12 -1.30 -33.74
CA ARG A 664 -12.30 -1.63 -32.93
C ARG A 664 -13.03 -2.80 -33.61
N GLU A 665 -13.32 -3.88 -32.88
CA GLU A 665 -14.02 -5.00 -33.48
C GLU A 665 -15.54 -4.72 -33.55
N PRO A 666 -16.23 -5.11 -34.65
CA PRO A 666 -17.68 -4.90 -34.79
C PRO A 666 -18.54 -5.41 -33.63
N TRP A 667 -18.12 -6.48 -32.92
CA TRP A 667 -18.83 -6.95 -31.72
C TRP A 667 -18.73 -6.01 -30.52
N GLU A 668 -17.64 -5.26 -30.37
CA GLU A 668 -17.41 -4.32 -29.25
C GLU A 668 -18.31 -3.10 -29.37
N VAL A 669 -18.55 -2.66 -30.60
CA VAL A 669 -19.52 -1.61 -30.95
C VAL A 669 -20.93 -2.02 -30.48
N SER A 670 -21.34 -3.27 -30.73
CA SER A 670 -22.65 -3.78 -30.28
C SER A 670 -22.72 -3.99 -28.76
N ASP A 671 -21.65 -4.43 -28.12
CA ASP A 671 -21.58 -4.57 -26.65
C ASP A 671 -21.76 -3.21 -25.95
N GLY A 672 -21.08 -2.17 -26.46
CA GLY A 672 -21.29 -0.78 -26.03
C GLY A 672 -22.73 -0.29 -26.27
N ALA A 673 -23.34 -0.66 -27.39
CA ALA A 673 -24.73 -0.35 -27.69
C ALA A 673 -25.70 -1.00 -26.67
N VAL A 674 -25.42 -2.23 -26.23
CA VAL A 674 -26.19 -2.91 -25.19
C VAL A 674 -26.07 -2.19 -23.83
N HIS A 675 -24.88 -1.71 -23.47
CA HIS A 675 -24.71 -0.84 -22.30
C HIS A 675 -25.45 0.50 -22.45
N LEU A 676 -25.40 1.15 -23.61
CA LEU A 676 -26.15 2.37 -23.88
C LEU A 676 -27.67 2.13 -23.77
N MET A 677 -28.17 1.02 -24.33
CA MET A 677 -29.57 0.59 -24.24
C MET A 677 -30.03 0.39 -22.79
N ARG A 678 -29.17 -0.21 -21.95
CA ARG A 678 -29.42 -0.38 -20.50
C ARG A 678 -29.66 0.95 -19.80
N GLU A 679 -28.77 1.91 -20.05
CA GLU A 679 -28.87 3.22 -19.43
C GLU A 679 -30.06 4.03 -19.97
N LEU A 680 -30.27 4.04 -21.29
CA LEU A 680 -31.43 4.69 -21.93
C LEU A 680 -32.75 4.08 -21.47
N ALA A 681 -32.84 2.76 -21.25
CA ALA A 681 -34.02 2.14 -20.68
C ALA A 681 -34.36 2.70 -19.28
N GLY A 682 -33.35 3.11 -18.50
CA GLY A 682 -33.54 3.71 -17.17
C GLY A 682 -33.87 5.20 -17.18
N VAL A 683 -33.38 5.98 -18.14
CA VAL A 683 -33.54 7.46 -18.16
C VAL A 683 -34.51 7.99 -19.22
N ALA A 684 -34.66 7.28 -20.34
CA ALA A 684 -35.52 7.64 -21.46
C ALA A 684 -36.15 6.38 -22.10
N PRO A 685 -37.04 5.63 -21.40
CA PRO A 685 -37.52 4.32 -21.84
C PRO A 685 -38.19 4.28 -23.23
N ARG A 686 -38.65 5.43 -23.73
CA ARG A 686 -39.25 5.59 -25.07
C ARG A 686 -38.23 5.61 -26.21
N ALA A 687 -36.96 5.91 -25.93
CA ALA A 687 -35.87 5.85 -26.92
C ALA A 687 -35.49 4.41 -27.29
N VAL A 688 -35.74 3.46 -26.39
CA VAL A 688 -35.60 2.03 -26.67
C VAL A 688 -36.84 1.58 -27.44
N SER A 689 -36.73 1.30 -28.74
CA SER A 689 -37.81 0.84 -29.63
C SER A 689 -38.06 -0.67 -29.50
N GLU A 690 -39.05 -1.21 -30.22
CA GLU A 690 -39.20 -2.68 -30.33
C GLU A 690 -38.12 -3.29 -31.24
N GLU A 691 -37.70 -2.62 -32.31
CA GLU A 691 -36.59 -3.02 -33.18
C GLU A 691 -35.27 -3.19 -32.39
N HIS A 692 -34.98 -2.29 -31.43
CA HIS A 692 -33.84 -2.43 -30.54
C HIS A 692 -33.93 -3.68 -29.65
N MET A 693 -35.14 -4.14 -29.28
CA MET A 693 -35.33 -5.40 -28.54
C MET A 693 -35.18 -6.63 -29.45
N GLU A 694 -35.63 -6.56 -30.70
CA GLU A 694 -35.46 -7.62 -31.70
C GLU A 694 -33.96 -7.82 -32.04
N LEU A 695 -33.20 -6.73 -32.17
CA LEU A 695 -31.74 -6.76 -32.28
C LEU A 695 -31.08 -7.38 -31.04
N LEU A 696 -31.57 -7.07 -29.83
CA LEU A 696 -31.05 -7.67 -28.59
C LEU A 696 -31.27 -9.20 -28.56
N VAL A 697 -32.40 -9.70 -29.07
CA VAL A 697 -32.67 -11.13 -29.26
C VAL A 697 -31.71 -11.74 -30.27
N GLU A 698 -31.40 -11.05 -31.37
CA GLU A 698 -30.42 -11.51 -32.35
C GLU A 698 -29.02 -11.66 -31.74
N LEU A 699 -28.51 -10.61 -31.06
CA LEU A 699 -27.21 -10.64 -30.36
C LEU A 699 -27.14 -11.80 -29.34
N ALA A 700 -28.23 -12.04 -28.60
CA ALA A 700 -28.36 -13.18 -27.69
C ALA A 700 -28.23 -14.55 -28.39
N THR A 701 -28.56 -14.67 -29.68
CA THR A 701 -28.41 -15.91 -30.46
C THR A 701 -27.05 -16.06 -31.17
N MET A 702 -26.25 -15.00 -31.29
CA MET A 702 -24.95 -15.08 -31.97
C MET A 702 -23.97 -16.04 -31.28
N ARG A 703 -23.44 -17.00 -32.06
CA ARG A 703 -22.43 -18.00 -31.65
C ARG A 703 -21.24 -18.10 -32.63
N SER A 704 -21.26 -17.33 -33.72
CA SER A 704 -20.41 -17.54 -34.91
C SER A 704 -18.95 -17.08 -34.79
N PHE A 705 -18.57 -16.38 -33.71
CA PHE A 705 -17.22 -15.83 -33.54
C PHE A 705 -16.70 -15.98 -32.10
N PRO A 706 -15.37 -16.03 -31.86
CA PRO A 706 -14.81 -16.38 -30.54
C PRO A 706 -15.25 -15.45 -29.39
N ALA A 707 -15.37 -14.15 -29.66
CA ALA A 707 -15.78 -13.16 -28.67
C ALA A 707 -17.29 -13.15 -28.37
N ALA A 708 -18.12 -13.92 -29.10
CA ALA A 708 -19.58 -13.88 -28.95
C ALA A 708 -20.03 -14.19 -27.52
N THR A 709 -19.32 -15.07 -26.80
CA THR A 709 -19.65 -15.38 -25.40
C THR A 709 -19.43 -14.20 -24.46
N ARG A 710 -18.47 -13.29 -24.74
CA ARG A 710 -18.27 -12.05 -23.96
C ARG A 710 -19.37 -11.03 -24.24
N LEU A 711 -19.77 -10.87 -25.50
CA LEU A 711 -20.92 -10.04 -25.89
C LEU A 711 -22.20 -10.48 -25.16
N ARG A 712 -22.44 -11.80 -25.07
CA ARG A 712 -23.62 -12.34 -24.38
C ARG A 712 -23.52 -12.21 -22.86
N GLU A 713 -22.34 -12.38 -22.26
CA GLU A 713 -22.07 -12.07 -20.86
C GLU A 713 -22.46 -10.61 -20.50
N GLY A 714 -21.98 -9.64 -21.29
CA GLY A 714 -22.34 -8.21 -21.15
C GLY A 714 -23.84 -7.94 -21.35
N LEU A 715 -24.48 -8.68 -22.26
CA LEU A 715 -25.91 -8.65 -22.50
C LEU A 715 -26.72 -9.20 -21.31
N TRP A 716 -26.33 -10.34 -20.73
CA TRP A 716 -27.01 -10.91 -19.57
C TRP A 716 -26.91 -10.02 -18.34
N HIS A 717 -25.76 -9.40 -18.10
CA HIS A 717 -25.64 -8.36 -17.05
C HIS A 717 -26.51 -7.13 -17.30
N SER A 718 -26.84 -6.82 -18.56
CA SER A 718 -27.62 -5.63 -18.92
C SER A 718 -29.13 -5.88 -19.02
N LEU A 719 -29.55 -7.09 -19.38
CA LEU A 719 -30.93 -7.44 -19.70
C LEU A 719 -31.95 -7.20 -18.57
N PRO A 720 -31.70 -7.54 -17.29
CA PRO A 720 -32.66 -7.27 -16.21
C PRO A 720 -32.95 -5.78 -16.03
N ALA A 721 -31.91 -4.93 -16.15
CA ALA A 721 -32.05 -3.48 -16.07
C ALA A 721 -32.76 -2.89 -17.31
N ILE A 722 -32.44 -3.35 -18.53
CA ILE A 722 -33.19 -3.02 -19.76
C ILE A 722 -34.67 -3.34 -19.57
N GLY A 723 -34.98 -4.57 -19.16
CA GLY A 723 -36.33 -5.06 -18.95
C GLY A 723 -37.12 -4.26 -17.92
N LYS A 724 -36.49 -3.94 -16.78
CA LYS A 724 -37.06 -3.09 -15.73
C LYS A 724 -37.37 -1.68 -16.23
N GLY A 725 -36.47 -1.09 -17.02
CA GLY A 725 -36.63 0.25 -17.58
C GLY A 725 -37.76 0.37 -18.61
N ILE A 726 -37.81 -0.54 -19.59
CA ILE A 726 -38.89 -0.54 -20.61
C ILE A 726 -40.24 -1.05 -20.10
N GLY A 727 -40.24 -1.77 -18.97
CA GLY A 727 -41.42 -2.28 -18.29
C GLY A 727 -41.89 -3.66 -18.76
N LYS A 728 -42.59 -4.37 -17.85
CA LYS A 728 -43.03 -5.76 -18.02
C LYS A 728 -43.77 -6.06 -19.33
N PRO A 729 -44.71 -5.22 -19.84
CA PRO A 729 -45.46 -5.55 -21.05
C PRO A 729 -44.59 -5.64 -22.31
N ARG A 730 -43.53 -4.83 -22.39
CA ARG A 730 -42.60 -4.79 -23.53
C ARG A 730 -41.64 -5.97 -23.47
N LEU A 731 -40.98 -6.20 -22.33
CA LEU A 731 -40.07 -7.35 -22.16
C LEU A 731 -40.78 -8.68 -22.43
N LYS A 732 -42.02 -8.87 -21.95
CA LYS A 732 -42.78 -10.12 -22.12
C LYS A 732 -42.99 -10.55 -23.57
N ARG A 733 -42.95 -9.64 -24.54
CA ARG A 733 -43.05 -9.95 -25.97
C ARG A 733 -41.83 -10.74 -26.46
N HIS A 734 -40.67 -10.45 -25.89
CA HIS A 734 -39.36 -10.98 -26.28
C HIS A 734 -38.85 -12.07 -25.32
N LEU A 735 -39.48 -12.21 -24.14
CA LEU A 735 -39.00 -13.09 -23.07
C LEU A 735 -38.81 -14.56 -23.50
N SER A 736 -39.74 -15.14 -24.26
CA SER A 736 -39.61 -16.53 -24.74
C SER A 736 -38.38 -16.71 -25.66
N ALA A 737 -38.12 -15.74 -26.53
CA ALA A 737 -36.97 -15.76 -27.45
C ALA A 737 -35.63 -15.54 -26.72
N LEU A 738 -35.62 -14.87 -25.56
CA LEU A 738 -34.43 -14.65 -24.74
C LEU A 738 -34.12 -15.83 -23.81
N LEU A 739 -35.13 -16.55 -23.30
CA LEU A 739 -34.94 -17.62 -22.33
C LEU A 739 -34.22 -18.85 -22.91
N GLY A 740 -34.39 -19.15 -24.19
CA GLY A 740 -33.67 -20.23 -24.88
C GLY A 740 -32.15 -20.00 -24.86
N PRO A 741 -31.64 -18.88 -25.40
CA PRO A 741 -30.23 -18.51 -25.33
C PRO A 741 -29.66 -18.38 -23.92
N ILE A 742 -30.43 -17.89 -22.95
CA ILE A 742 -30.02 -17.87 -21.53
C ILE A 742 -29.77 -19.29 -21.02
N ALA A 743 -30.70 -20.23 -21.26
CA ALA A 743 -30.55 -21.61 -20.84
C ALA A 743 -29.37 -22.34 -21.53
N GLN A 744 -29.01 -21.94 -22.75
CA GLN A 744 -27.81 -22.43 -23.43
C GLN A 744 -26.53 -21.87 -22.80
N ASP A 745 -26.49 -20.57 -22.50
CA ASP A 745 -25.31 -19.93 -21.90
C ASP A 745 -25.09 -20.33 -20.44
N MET A 746 -26.14 -20.70 -19.69
CA MET A 746 -26.05 -21.36 -18.39
C MET A 746 -25.37 -22.76 -18.41
N ARG A 747 -25.00 -23.27 -19.59
CA ARG A 747 -24.31 -24.55 -19.78
C ARG A 747 -23.22 -24.48 -20.86
N CYS A 748 -22.67 -23.29 -21.13
CA CYS A 748 -21.72 -23.08 -22.24
C CYS A 748 -20.25 -23.41 -21.92
N GLY A 749 -19.93 -23.81 -20.69
CA GLY A 749 -18.57 -24.11 -20.24
C GLY A 749 -17.69 -22.88 -20.00
N ASN A 750 -18.25 -21.66 -20.02
CA ASN A 750 -17.58 -20.44 -19.62
C ASN A 750 -18.19 -19.95 -18.29
N PRO A 751 -17.46 -20.02 -17.16
CA PRO A 751 -18.00 -19.69 -15.84
C PRO A 751 -18.59 -18.28 -15.71
N LEU A 752 -18.02 -17.28 -16.40
CA LEU A 752 -18.51 -15.90 -16.34
C LEU A 752 -19.85 -15.75 -17.06
N ALA A 753 -19.96 -16.30 -18.28
CA ALA A 753 -21.20 -16.28 -19.05
C ALA A 753 -22.29 -17.15 -18.39
N GLU A 754 -21.93 -18.29 -17.80
CA GLU A 754 -22.85 -19.14 -17.02
C GLU A 754 -23.40 -18.40 -15.80
N ALA A 755 -22.54 -17.74 -15.03
CA ALA A 755 -22.95 -16.93 -13.88
C ALA A 755 -23.82 -15.73 -14.29
N ALA A 756 -23.44 -15.01 -15.36
CA ALA A 756 -24.21 -13.88 -15.87
C ALA A 756 -25.60 -14.30 -16.36
N ALA A 757 -25.69 -15.38 -17.15
CA ALA A 757 -26.95 -15.92 -17.64
C ALA A 757 -27.85 -16.43 -16.49
N GLY A 758 -27.27 -17.16 -15.52
CA GLY A 758 -27.99 -17.64 -14.34
C GLY A 758 -28.54 -16.52 -13.46
N ALA A 759 -27.72 -15.49 -13.20
CA ALA A 759 -28.14 -14.30 -12.46
C ALA A 759 -29.27 -13.55 -13.18
N ALA A 760 -29.15 -13.36 -14.50
CA ALA A 760 -30.19 -12.74 -15.31
C ALA A 760 -31.50 -13.53 -15.29
N ALA A 761 -31.45 -14.87 -15.42
CA ALA A 761 -32.62 -15.74 -15.32
C ALA A 761 -33.31 -15.60 -13.96
N ALA A 762 -32.54 -15.64 -12.87
CA ALA A 762 -33.06 -15.52 -11.51
C ALA A 762 -33.71 -14.16 -11.25
N GLU A 763 -33.04 -13.06 -11.65
CA GLU A 763 -33.56 -11.70 -11.47
C GLU A 763 -34.84 -11.45 -12.29
N LEU A 764 -34.88 -11.94 -13.54
CA LEU A 764 -36.08 -11.87 -14.37
C LEU A 764 -37.22 -12.73 -13.82
N ARG A 765 -36.95 -13.94 -13.32
CA ARG A 765 -37.95 -14.82 -12.66
C ARG A 765 -38.54 -14.15 -11.43
N ALA A 766 -37.70 -13.56 -10.57
CA ALA A 766 -38.13 -12.83 -9.38
C ALA A 766 -38.95 -11.58 -9.74
N TRP A 767 -38.49 -10.78 -10.71
CA TRP A 767 -39.15 -9.52 -11.07
C TRP A 767 -40.45 -9.71 -11.86
N VAL A 768 -40.48 -10.61 -12.85
CA VAL A 768 -41.67 -10.88 -13.67
C VAL A 768 -42.73 -11.64 -12.88
N GLY A 769 -42.30 -12.55 -12.00
CA GLY A 769 -43.12 -13.43 -11.17
C GLY A 769 -42.98 -14.90 -11.62
N PRO A 770 -42.68 -15.87 -10.72
CA PRO A 770 -42.32 -17.25 -11.12
C PRO A 770 -43.32 -17.95 -12.04
N ASN A 771 -44.62 -17.88 -11.72
CA ASN A 771 -45.67 -18.53 -12.51
C ASN A 771 -45.82 -17.91 -13.92
N VAL A 772 -45.58 -16.60 -14.02
CA VAL A 772 -45.63 -15.88 -15.30
C VAL A 772 -44.39 -16.22 -16.11
N PHE A 773 -43.21 -16.21 -15.49
CA PHE A 773 -41.94 -16.58 -16.12
C PHE A 773 -41.98 -18.02 -16.67
N ALA A 774 -42.51 -18.97 -15.89
CA ALA A 774 -42.72 -20.35 -16.31
C ALA A 774 -43.53 -20.48 -17.61
N GLY A 775 -44.52 -19.60 -17.83
CA GLY A 775 -45.33 -19.57 -19.06
C GLY A 775 -44.59 -19.13 -20.32
N TYR A 776 -43.35 -18.63 -20.21
CA TYR A 776 -42.49 -18.26 -21.34
C TYR A 776 -41.27 -19.19 -21.51
N VAL A 777 -41.08 -20.16 -20.61
CA VAL A 777 -39.93 -21.09 -20.66
C VAL A 777 -40.04 -21.99 -21.90
N PRO A 778 -39.02 -22.03 -22.79
CA PRO A 778 -39.03 -22.93 -23.93
C PRO A 778 -38.96 -24.41 -23.51
N PRO A 779 -39.67 -25.32 -24.22
CA PRO A 779 -39.64 -26.75 -23.92
C PRO A 779 -38.22 -27.33 -23.88
N GLY A 780 -37.93 -28.15 -22.88
CA GLY A 780 -36.61 -28.79 -22.67
C GLY A 780 -35.59 -27.92 -21.94
N THR A 781 -35.91 -26.66 -21.60
CA THR A 781 -35.03 -25.76 -20.82
C THR A 781 -35.43 -25.61 -19.35
N GLU A 782 -36.51 -26.27 -18.93
CA GLU A 782 -37.15 -26.12 -17.61
C GLU A 782 -36.18 -26.47 -16.47
N SER A 783 -35.43 -27.57 -16.61
CA SER A 783 -34.43 -28.00 -15.61
C SER A 783 -33.30 -26.98 -15.43
N VAL A 784 -32.92 -26.25 -16.48
CA VAL A 784 -31.84 -25.25 -16.43
C VAL A 784 -32.32 -24.00 -15.71
N LEU A 785 -33.46 -23.47 -16.15
CA LEU A 785 -34.03 -22.21 -15.67
C LEU A 785 -34.68 -22.36 -14.28
N ALA A 786 -34.96 -23.59 -13.84
CA ALA A 786 -35.31 -23.91 -12.46
C ALA A 786 -34.09 -23.92 -11.52
N ALA A 787 -32.96 -24.48 -11.96
CA ALA A 787 -31.77 -24.68 -11.12
C ALA A 787 -31.04 -23.38 -10.75
N GLY A 788 -31.24 -22.29 -11.50
CA GLY A 788 -30.63 -20.97 -11.25
C GLY A 788 -31.11 -20.24 -9.97
N GLY A 789 -31.97 -20.85 -9.15
CA GLY A 789 -32.38 -20.30 -7.86
C GLY A 789 -32.98 -21.36 -6.96
N ALA A 790 -32.62 -21.35 -5.67
CA ALA A 790 -33.02 -22.32 -4.67
C ALA A 790 -34.52 -22.24 -4.31
N GLN A 791 -35.40 -22.71 -5.22
CA GLN A 791 -36.77 -23.19 -4.99
C GLN A 791 -37.34 -23.78 -6.28
N GLU A 792 -37.85 -25.01 -6.20
CA GLU A 792 -38.40 -25.78 -7.34
C GLU A 792 -39.47 -25.01 -8.13
N LEU A 793 -39.51 -25.25 -9.44
CA LEU A 793 -40.50 -24.68 -10.34
C LEU A 793 -41.79 -25.53 -10.30
N VAL A 794 -42.80 -25.11 -9.52
CA VAL A 794 -44.13 -25.73 -9.59
C VAL A 794 -44.82 -25.28 -10.87
N LEU A 795 -44.77 -26.12 -11.91
CA LEU A 795 -45.48 -25.89 -13.18
C LEU A 795 -46.99 -26.11 -13.00
N PRO A 796 -47.86 -25.17 -13.41
CA PRO A 796 -49.30 -25.39 -13.42
C PRO A 796 -49.68 -26.36 -14.53
N ARG A 797 -50.42 -27.43 -14.20
CA ARG A 797 -50.99 -28.37 -15.19
C ARG A 797 -52.12 -27.68 -15.98
N PRO A 798 -52.24 -27.92 -17.30
CA PRO A 798 -53.38 -27.42 -18.07
C PRO A 798 -54.68 -28.12 -17.63
N PRO A 799 -55.84 -27.44 -17.66
CA PRO A 799 -57.13 -28.06 -17.37
C PRO A 799 -57.57 -28.97 -18.53
N PRO A 800 -58.18 -30.14 -18.26
CA PRO A 800 -58.69 -31.02 -19.31
C PRO A 800 -59.97 -30.46 -19.95
N LEU A 801 -60.04 -30.51 -21.29
CA LEU A 801 -61.24 -30.20 -22.06
C LEU A 801 -62.10 -31.45 -22.25
N ALA A 802 -63.11 -31.64 -21.39
CA ALA A 802 -64.26 -32.49 -21.65
C ALA A 802 -65.45 -31.97 -20.82
N GLY A 803 -66.61 -31.79 -21.45
CA GLY A 803 -67.79 -31.19 -20.81
C GLY A 803 -68.95 -32.16 -20.60
N ILE A 804 -70.08 -31.55 -20.20
CA ILE A 804 -71.45 -32.08 -20.30
C ILE A 804 -71.84 -33.16 -19.26
N LEU A 805 -72.62 -32.68 -18.26
CA LEU A 805 -73.56 -33.36 -17.33
C LEU A 805 -73.27 -33.25 -15.82
N ARG A 806 -74.29 -32.73 -15.13
CA ARG A 806 -74.58 -32.73 -13.68
C ARG A 806 -75.32 -34.04 -13.30
N PRO A 807 -75.73 -34.30 -12.02
CA PRO A 807 -75.41 -33.67 -10.72
C PRO A 807 -75.10 -34.68 -9.56
N PHE A 808 -75.03 -34.18 -8.32
CA PHE A 808 -75.20 -34.86 -7.01
C PHE A 808 -74.12 -35.86 -6.52
N ALA A 809 -73.35 -35.44 -5.50
CA ALA A 809 -73.47 -35.93 -4.11
C ALA A 809 -72.55 -35.13 -3.17
N ALA A 810 -72.85 -35.12 -1.87
CA ALA A 810 -72.01 -34.58 -0.80
C ALA A 810 -71.62 -35.72 0.19
N PRO A 811 -71.10 -35.45 1.39
CA PRO A 811 -69.66 -35.35 1.69
C PRO A 811 -69.19 -36.38 2.74
N THR A 812 -67.88 -36.57 2.95
CA THR A 812 -67.33 -37.02 4.26
C THR A 812 -65.80 -36.91 4.38
N ALA A 813 -65.36 -36.61 5.61
CA ALA A 813 -64.15 -37.05 6.36
C ALA A 813 -62.84 -37.47 5.63
N GLY A 814 -61.66 -37.18 6.16
CA GLY A 814 -61.32 -36.51 7.43
C GLY A 814 -59.81 -36.40 7.62
N ALA A 815 -59.37 -35.60 8.62
CA ALA A 815 -57.96 -35.50 9.01
C ALA A 815 -57.49 -36.76 9.79
N PRO A 816 -56.17 -36.93 9.98
CA PRO A 816 -55.61 -36.38 11.23
C PRO A 816 -54.24 -35.70 11.10
N VAL A 817 -53.90 -35.01 12.19
CA VAL A 817 -52.64 -34.27 12.47
C VAL A 817 -51.63 -35.18 13.17
N LEU A 818 -50.32 -34.91 12.99
CA LEU A 818 -49.16 -35.08 13.90
C LEU A 818 -47.88 -35.18 13.03
N GLY A 819 -46.70 -34.64 13.37
CA GLY A 819 -46.28 -33.78 14.49
C GLY A 819 -44.79 -33.98 14.83
N LEU A 820 -44.06 -32.88 15.10
CA LEU A 820 -42.73 -32.78 15.76
C LEU A 820 -41.44 -33.19 14.98
N GLY A 821 -40.36 -32.42 15.21
CA GLY A 821 -38.97 -32.86 15.00
C GLY A 821 -37.98 -31.76 14.55
N ALA A 822 -37.18 -31.19 15.47
CA ALA A 822 -36.01 -30.33 15.16
C ALA A 822 -34.90 -30.50 16.22
N PRO A 823 -33.62 -30.53 15.79
CA PRO A 823 -32.51 -29.75 16.40
C PRO A 823 -31.55 -29.17 15.30
N GLY A 824 -30.55 -28.29 15.48
CA GLY A 824 -29.70 -27.90 16.62
C GLY A 824 -28.37 -28.68 16.60
N LEU A 825 -27.14 -28.14 16.60
CA LEU A 825 -26.50 -26.80 16.75
C LEU A 825 -25.13 -26.83 15.97
N GLY A 826 -24.20 -25.86 15.89
CA GLY A 826 -23.98 -24.49 16.44
C GLY A 826 -22.45 -24.21 16.61
N MET A 827 -21.95 -22.96 16.43
CA MET A 827 -20.57 -22.40 16.71
C MET A 827 -20.48 -20.99 16.07
N GLY A 828 -19.96 -19.90 16.66
CA GLY A 828 -19.58 -19.61 18.04
C GLY A 828 -18.56 -18.44 18.14
N MET A 829 -18.92 -17.30 18.74
CA MET A 829 -18.02 -16.22 19.23
C MET A 829 -18.80 -15.27 20.17
N SER A 830 -18.21 -14.90 21.31
CA SER A 830 -18.79 -13.99 22.33
C SER A 830 -17.96 -12.70 22.45
N PRO A 831 -18.49 -11.62 23.06
CA PRO A 831 -17.92 -11.19 24.34
C PRO A 831 -19.05 -10.71 25.34
N PRO A 832 -18.85 -9.85 26.37
CA PRO A 832 -19.13 -10.24 27.75
C PRO A 832 -20.30 -9.49 28.43
N GLY A 833 -20.91 -10.07 29.48
CA GLY A 833 -22.03 -9.45 30.21
C GLY A 833 -22.29 -10.05 31.59
N VAL A 834 -22.25 -9.20 32.60
CA VAL A 834 -22.28 -9.43 34.06
C VAL A 834 -23.67 -9.84 34.61
N SER A 835 -23.65 -10.51 35.78
CA SER A 835 -24.73 -10.69 36.79
C SER A 835 -26.03 -11.40 36.40
N GLY A 836 -26.24 -12.57 37.00
CA GLY A 836 -27.49 -13.32 36.96
C GLY A 836 -28.64 -12.73 37.81
N GLY A 837 -29.84 -13.24 37.54
CA GLY A 837 -31.09 -12.92 38.24
C GLY A 837 -32.28 -13.55 37.52
N ALA A 838 -32.71 -14.73 37.97
CA ALA A 838 -33.95 -15.40 37.57
C ALA A 838 -34.98 -15.29 38.72
N PRO A 839 -36.24 -15.79 38.62
CA PRO A 839 -36.94 -16.38 37.46
C PRO A 839 -38.40 -15.87 37.25
N ALA A 840 -39.09 -16.47 36.28
CA ALA A 840 -40.55 -16.48 36.04
C ALA A 840 -41.22 -15.14 35.65
N VAL A 841 -42.15 -15.07 34.68
CA VAL A 841 -42.96 -16.11 33.99
C VAL A 841 -42.80 -16.02 32.48
#